data_AF-A0A815T3X3-F1
#
_entry.id   AF-A0A815T3X3-F1
#
_cell.length_a   1.000
_cell.length_b   1.000
_cell.length_c   1.000
_cell.angle_alpha   90.00
_cell.angle_beta   90.00
_cell.angle_gamma   90.00
#
_symmetry.space_group_name_H-M   'P 1'
#
loop_
_entity.id
_entity.type
_entity.pdbx_description
1 polymer ?
#
loop_
_entity_poly.entity_id
_entity_poly.type
_entity_poly.pdbx_seq_one_letter_code
_entity_poly.pdbx_strand_id
1 'polypeptide(L)'
;DDKNVHDYNVPERVEAFIGASLAQAEIYATNHIMMTMGGDFYNQNALEDFKNLDKLIYYVNLQQSNGSGVNIFYSTPSCYLYALNKVGKKWPTKTDDFFPYASTPFVYWTGYFTSRPALKRYERYANNILQVTRQLNGFSQSNLRNIIFDLSEAMGLAQHHDAVSGTSKQHVADDYAQRLSDGIDRAIDVINDAYAKLLPKDGRSTPIPHQFLCPYLNISACLPIEGQKQFTVTLWNPTIHPVTVHHHVPVTGQYLIYDPNGNLVPAEYLSIPDTTKNIPGRMSSAQNQYVFRASLPALGYNTYYFEAKTDTNKIKHKEVTTTTNEACILQNEYLRVVFNDQGNLKHIVNLAKNLTVSFTGQGFYWYIGYAEGKTTPFSPASGAYIFRPLHPEAFPVSLVARINCTKTDTVQKASIVYNNWTSQEFSLYRNASAVEIEWIVGPIPIEDNIGKEIIIRYNTDIKSEIKYYTDANGRQVLERIRDYRPTWHHVPDDLVSSNYYPINSRIWIQDQDRQFTILTDRSQGGGSIYDGSIEIMVHRRLLHDDSMGVKEALNETAYGKGLVVSGKHILLFDRPSDSARLHRTGAQQLFMHPLATYSLPNTSSHTNYSEMFRQSWSALSDAMPLNVHLLTFDQLAPKQYLVRVEHYFESHEDEFYSKSVTIELQILFKSIGTINDMTELILTANLPSSELHRLQWNIKDQESSHTNMFLLERIRDYRPTWHHVPDDLVSSNYYPINSRIWIQDQDRQFTILTDRSQGGGSIYDGSIEIMVHRRLLHDDSMGVKEALNETAYGKGLVVSGKHILLFDRPSDSARLHRTGAQQLFMHPLATYSLPNTSSHMNYSEMFRQSWSALSDSMPLNVHLLTFDQLAPKQYLVRVEHYFESHEDEFYSKSVVIDLQTLFKSIGTINDMTELILTANLPSSELHRLQWNIKDQESSHTNMFQPVEPPPDNLSNQTPRQESDTKHFVCPTEKCHNGCRGRHPEGHCYGFERVMHKCSHHCGPVLTCATCKKPLTDLNECKRCHKRYCDDCCYEYTNFRDFE
;
A
#
# COMPACT_ATOMS: atom_id res chain seq x y z
N ASP A 1 4.20 -4.18 -45.95
CA ASP A 1 5.67 -4.12 -46.09
C ASP A 1 6.06 -4.31 -47.55
N ASP A 2 7.35 -4.15 -47.89
CA ASP A 2 7.84 -4.35 -49.27
C ASP A 2 7.96 -5.85 -49.59
N LYS A 3 7.16 -6.33 -50.54
CA LYS A 3 7.17 -7.72 -51.03
C LYS A 3 8.46 -8.10 -51.76
N ASN A 4 9.32 -7.12 -52.08
CA ASN A 4 10.57 -7.29 -52.81
C ASN A 4 11.80 -7.34 -51.89
N VAL A 5 11.60 -7.33 -50.56
CA VAL A 5 12.63 -7.62 -49.56
C VAL A 5 12.58 -9.12 -49.24
N HIS A 6 13.74 -9.75 -49.06
CA HIS A 6 13.86 -11.20 -48.89
C HIS A 6 13.07 -11.75 -47.69
N ASP A 7 12.92 -10.96 -46.63
CA ASP A 7 12.29 -11.34 -45.36
C ASP A 7 10.79 -10.92 -45.25
N TYR A 8 10.06 -10.85 -46.37
CA TYR A 8 8.63 -10.52 -46.37
C TYR A 8 7.78 -11.63 -45.74
N ASN A 9 7.54 -11.52 -44.43
CA ASN A 9 6.88 -12.54 -43.60
C ASN A 9 5.40 -12.24 -43.26
N VAL A 10 4.78 -11.23 -43.88
CA VAL A 10 3.40 -10.82 -43.54
C VAL A 10 2.38 -11.96 -43.60
N PRO A 11 2.36 -12.85 -44.63
CA PRO A 11 1.40 -13.95 -44.67
C PRO A 11 1.53 -14.91 -43.48
N GLU A 12 2.76 -15.36 -43.19
CA GLU A 12 3.11 -16.21 -42.04
C GLU A 12 2.65 -15.59 -40.71
N ARG A 13 2.93 -14.31 -40.50
CA ARG A 13 2.60 -13.60 -39.25
C ARG A 13 1.09 -13.40 -39.07
N VAL A 14 0.35 -13.20 -40.16
CA VAL A 14 -1.11 -13.07 -40.15
C VAL A 14 -1.78 -14.43 -39.91
N GLU A 15 -1.31 -15.49 -40.58
CA GLU A 15 -1.81 -16.85 -40.41
C GLU A 15 -1.59 -17.36 -38.98
N ALA A 16 -0.37 -17.20 -38.45
CA ALA A 16 -0.03 -17.57 -37.08
C ALA A 16 -0.88 -16.80 -36.04
N PHE A 17 -1.11 -15.50 -36.25
CA PHE A 17 -1.92 -14.70 -35.34
C PHE A 17 -3.42 -15.05 -35.39
N ILE A 18 -3.97 -15.31 -36.59
CA ILE A 18 -5.35 -15.78 -36.73
C ILE A 18 -5.52 -17.15 -36.05
N GLY A 19 -4.56 -18.08 -36.24
CA GLY A 19 -4.54 -19.36 -35.54
C GLY A 19 -4.54 -19.21 -34.01
N ALA A 20 -3.66 -18.36 -33.47
CA ALA A 20 -3.62 -18.06 -32.04
C ALA A 20 -4.92 -17.40 -31.52
N SER A 21 -5.53 -16.51 -32.32
CA SER A 21 -6.82 -15.87 -31.98
C SER A 21 -7.95 -16.88 -31.88
N LEU A 22 -8.05 -17.80 -32.83
CA LEU A 22 -9.08 -18.84 -32.84
C LEU A 22 -8.87 -19.85 -31.70
N ALA A 23 -7.62 -20.29 -31.47
CA ALA A 23 -7.29 -21.18 -30.35
C ALA A 23 -7.57 -20.54 -28.98
N GLN A 24 -7.36 -19.23 -28.81
CA GLN A 24 -7.81 -18.54 -27.60
C GLN A 24 -9.34 -18.46 -27.53
N ALA A 25 -10.04 -18.17 -28.64
CA ALA A 25 -11.50 -18.07 -28.65
C ALA A 25 -12.22 -19.37 -28.26
N GLU A 26 -11.66 -20.55 -28.58
CA GLU A 26 -12.24 -21.85 -28.21
C GLU A 26 -12.42 -22.04 -26.69
N ILE A 27 -11.56 -21.45 -25.86
CA ILE A 27 -11.62 -21.54 -24.39
C ILE A 27 -12.30 -20.35 -23.72
N TYR A 28 -12.85 -19.40 -24.49
CA TYR A 28 -13.56 -18.22 -23.97
C TYR A 28 -15.08 -18.30 -24.17
N ALA A 29 -15.82 -17.63 -23.30
CA ALA A 29 -17.28 -17.72 -23.24
C ALA A 29 -18.02 -16.96 -24.37
N THR A 30 -17.33 -16.16 -25.18
CA THR A 30 -17.92 -15.27 -26.20
C THR A 30 -16.98 -15.09 -27.39
N ASN A 31 -17.46 -14.47 -28.47
CA ASN A 31 -16.64 -14.03 -29.61
C ASN A 31 -15.76 -12.79 -29.32
N HIS A 32 -15.66 -12.36 -28.05
CA HIS A 32 -14.70 -11.35 -27.60
C HIS A 32 -13.61 -12.02 -26.74
N ILE A 33 -12.37 -11.92 -27.20
CA ILE A 33 -11.15 -12.28 -26.46
C ILE A 33 -10.32 -11.02 -26.17
N MET A 34 -9.48 -11.08 -25.13
CA MET A 34 -8.50 -10.04 -24.82
C MET A 34 -7.10 -10.61 -25.01
N MET A 35 -6.30 -9.95 -25.85
CA MET A 35 -4.87 -10.22 -25.98
C MET A 35 -4.08 -9.15 -25.26
N THR A 36 -3.36 -9.56 -24.21
CA THR A 36 -2.51 -8.68 -23.40
C THR A 36 -1.16 -8.50 -24.08
N MET A 37 -1.10 -7.56 -25.03
CA MET A 37 0.12 -7.25 -25.80
C MET A 37 1.13 -6.48 -24.94
N GLY A 38 1.90 -7.20 -24.12
CA GLY A 38 2.92 -6.64 -23.24
C GLY A 38 3.56 -7.69 -22.32
N GLY A 39 4.25 -7.21 -21.27
CA GLY A 39 4.95 -8.01 -20.27
C GLY A 39 5.77 -7.12 -19.33
N ASP A 40 6.60 -7.71 -18.48
CA ASP A 40 7.42 -7.00 -17.51
C ASP A 40 8.34 -5.96 -18.19
N PHE A 41 8.19 -4.68 -17.80
CA PHE A 41 8.93 -3.54 -18.36
C PHE A 41 8.87 -3.43 -19.89
N TYR A 42 7.79 -3.91 -20.51
CA TYR A 42 7.52 -3.79 -21.95
C TYR A 42 7.19 -2.32 -22.37
N ASN A 43 7.11 -2.04 -23.67
CA ASN A 43 6.89 -0.70 -24.24
C ASN A 43 7.99 0.35 -23.95
N GLN A 44 9.18 -0.05 -23.49
CA GLN A 44 10.34 0.86 -23.42
C GLN A 44 10.72 1.48 -24.77
N ASN A 45 10.43 0.78 -25.88
CA ASN A 45 10.45 1.33 -27.24
C ASN A 45 9.05 1.27 -27.88
N ALA A 46 8.05 1.86 -27.22
CA ALA A 46 6.64 1.85 -27.64
C ALA A 46 6.43 2.15 -29.15
N LEU A 47 7.26 3.00 -29.76
CA LEU A 47 7.19 3.30 -31.20
C LEU A 47 7.42 2.06 -32.09
N GLU A 48 8.26 1.12 -31.68
CA GLU A 48 8.49 -0.14 -32.39
C GLU A 48 7.36 -1.14 -32.15
N ASP A 49 6.87 -1.21 -30.90
CA ASP A 49 5.77 -2.07 -30.49
C ASP A 49 4.47 -1.70 -31.21
N PHE A 50 4.00 -0.45 -31.08
CA PHE A 50 2.79 0.02 -31.74
C PHE A 50 2.89 -0.05 -33.27
N LYS A 51 4.04 0.28 -33.87
CA LYS A 51 4.26 0.14 -35.32
C LYS A 51 4.13 -1.30 -35.82
N ASN A 52 4.45 -2.30 -35.00
CA ASN A 52 4.24 -3.70 -35.34
C ASN A 52 2.80 -4.17 -35.05
N LEU A 53 2.15 -3.63 -34.02
CA LEU A 53 0.73 -3.85 -33.74
C LEU A 53 -0.17 -3.25 -34.84
N ASP A 54 0.08 -2.03 -35.31
CA ASP A 54 -0.61 -1.42 -36.46
C ASP A 54 -0.49 -2.30 -37.71
N LYS A 55 0.74 -2.79 -37.98
CA LYS A 55 1.02 -3.74 -39.06
C LYS A 55 0.23 -5.04 -38.92
N LEU A 56 0.10 -5.57 -37.71
CA LEU A 56 -0.67 -6.78 -37.45
C LEU A 56 -2.16 -6.52 -37.69
N ILE A 57 -2.69 -5.47 -37.06
CA ILE A 57 -4.10 -5.07 -37.07
C ILE A 57 -4.70 -5.02 -38.47
N TYR A 58 -4.23 -4.13 -39.35
CA TYR A 58 -4.84 -4.03 -40.70
C TYR A 58 -4.55 -5.26 -41.57
N TYR A 59 -3.46 -6.02 -41.34
CA TYR A 59 -3.20 -7.20 -42.19
C TYR A 59 -4.04 -8.42 -41.79
N VAL A 60 -4.39 -8.55 -40.51
CA VAL A 60 -5.40 -9.51 -40.03
C VAL A 60 -6.79 -9.08 -40.48
N ASN A 61 -7.15 -7.80 -40.28
CA ASN A 61 -8.48 -7.29 -40.67
C ASN A 61 -8.70 -7.36 -42.19
N LEU A 62 -7.67 -7.18 -43.03
CA LEU A 62 -7.79 -7.40 -44.48
C LEU A 62 -8.22 -8.85 -44.84
N GLN A 63 -7.87 -9.87 -44.04
CA GLN A 63 -8.30 -11.25 -44.29
C GLN A 63 -9.80 -11.47 -44.07
N GLN A 64 -10.55 -10.49 -43.53
CA GLN A 64 -12.01 -10.55 -43.51
C GLN A 64 -12.58 -10.65 -44.93
N SER A 65 -11.94 -10.00 -45.91
CA SER A 65 -12.28 -10.15 -47.34
C SER A 65 -12.03 -11.56 -47.90
N ASN A 66 -11.18 -12.34 -47.24
CA ASN A 66 -10.90 -13.75 -47.52
C ASN A 66 -11.62 -14.70 -46.54
N GLY A 67 -12.56 -14.20 -45.73
CA GLY A 67 -13.42 -15.01 -44.86
C GLY A 67 -12.85 -15.36 -43.47
N SER A 68 -11.82 -14.66 -42.98
CA SER A 68 -11.15 -15.03 -41.71
C SER A 68 -12.03 -14.97 -40.45
N GLY A 69 -13.10 -14.17 -40.46
CA GLY A 69 -13.98 -13.94 -39.29
C GLY A 69 -13.36 -13.17 -38.12
N VAL A 70 -12.04 -12.91 -38.14
CA VAL A 70 -11.31 -12.22 -37.06
C VAL A 70 -11.30 -10.71 -37.28
N ASN A 71 -11.55 -9.94 -36.22
CA ASN A 71 -11.39 -8.49 -36.19
C ASN A 71 -10.62 -8.06 -34.95
N ILE A 72 -9.50 -7.36 -35.13
CA ILE A 72 -8.65 -6.85 -34.04
C ILE A 72 -8.48 -5.33 -34.11
N PHE A 73 -8.32 -4.72 -32.94
CA PHE A 73 -8.22 -3.28 -32.72
C PHE A 73 -7.63 -3.04 -31.33
N TYR A 74 -7.08 -1.84 -31.08
CA TYR A 74 -6.62 -1.47 -29.74
C TYR A 74 -7.82 -1.37 -28.77
N SER A 75 -7.69 -1.96 -27.59
CA SER A 75 -8.73 -2.02 -26.57
C SER A 75 -8.12 -2.01 -25.17
N THR A 76 -8.94 -1.75 -24.16
CA THR A 76 -8.58 -1.79 -22.73
C THR A 76 -9.32 -2.94 -22.03
N PRO A 77 -8.89 -3.36 -20.83
CA PRO A 77 -9.65 -4.29 -20.00
C PRO A 77 -11.08 -3.80 -19.69
N SER A 78 -11.29 -2.48 -19.54
CA SER A 78 -12.62 -1.90 -19.34
C SER A 78 -13.51 -2.02 -20.59
N CYS A 79 -13.00 -1.71 -21.78
CA CYS A 79 -13.71 -1.92 -23.05
C CYS A 79 -13.99 -3.40 -23.30
N TYR A 80 -13.08 -4.29 -22.91
CA TYR A 80 -13.27 -5.74 -22.99
C TYR A 80 -14.41 -6.23 -22.08
N LEU A 81 -14.39 -5.90 -20.79
CA LEU A 81 -15.44 -6.26 -19.84
C LEU A 81 -16.80 -5.67 -20.25
N TYR A 82 -16.82 -4.44 -20.77
CA TYR A 82 -18.01 -3.80 -21.32
C TYR A 82 -18.57 -4.55 -22.54
N ALA A 83 -17.71 -5.04 -23.45
CA ALA A 83 -18.12 -5.90 -24.55
C ALA A 83 -18.69 -7.24 -24.06
N LEU A 84 -18.04 -7.90 -23.09
CA LEU A 84 -18.56 -9.14 -22.47
C LEU A 84 -19.94 -8.94 -21.82
N ASN A 85 -20.12 -7.82 -21.11
CA ASN A 85 -21.37 -7.49 -20.43
C ASN A 85 -22.51 -7.27 -21.43
N LYS A 86 -22.23 -6.60 -22.57
CA LYS A 86 -23.16 -6.45 -23.70
C LYS A 86 -23.63 -7.75 -24.36
N VAL A 87 -22.89 -8.86 -24.23
CA VAL A 87 -23.33 -10.16 -24.81
C VAL A 87 -24.59 -10.68 -24.09
N GLY A 88 -24.90 -10.19 -22.88
CA GLY A 88 -26.09 -10.62 -22.12
C GLY A 88 -26.07 -12.09 -21.66
N LYS A 89 -24.93 -12.77 -21.81
CA LYS A 89 -24.73 -14.19 -21.47
C LYS A 89 -24.99 -14.44 -19.97
N LYS A 90 -25.53 -15.60 -19.59
CA LYS A 90 -25.51 -16.08 -18.20
C LYS A 90 -24.11 -16.57 -17.79
N TRP A 91 -23.55 -16.00 -16.73
CA TRP A 91 -22.21 -16.28 -16.19
C TRP A 91 -22.25 -17.17 -14.93
N PRO A 92 -21.20 -17.98 -14.65
CA PRO A 92 -21.08 -18.70 -13.38
C PRO A 92 -20.68 -17.77 -12.23
N THR A 93 -20.94 -18.22 -11.00
CA THR A 93 -20.56 -17.56 -9.74
C THR A 93 -19.25 -18.15 -9.17
N LYS A 94 -18.56 -17.39 -8.31
CA LYS A 94 -17.31 -17.76 -7.59
C LYS A 94 -17.32 -17.02 -6.25
N THR A 95 -17.05 -17.71 -5.14
CA THR A 95 -17.23 -17.15 -3.78
C THR A 95 -16.08 -17.48 -2.81
N ASP A 96 -15.32 -18.53 -3.09
CA ASP A 96 -14.04 -18.88 -2.46
C ASP A 96 -12.86 -18.10 -3.09
N ASP A 97 -11.69 -18.11 -2.43
CA ASP A 97 -10.49 -17.43 -2.91
C ASP A 97 -9.73 -18.22 -4.00
N PHE A 98 -8.50 -17.81 -4.31
CA PHE A 98 -7.64 -18.45 -5.31
C PHE A 98 -6.37 -19.06 -4.68
N PHE A 99 -6.45 -19.50 -3.41
CA PHE A 99 -5.32 -20.04 -2.66
C PHE A 99 -5.40 -21.56 -2.40
N PRO A 100 -4.25 -22.23 -2.26
CA PRO A 100 -2.94 -21.80 -2.74
C PRO A 100 -2.81 -21.83 -4.27
N TYR A 101 -1.99 -20.93 -4.82
CA TYR A 101 -1.64 -20.94 -6.24
C TYR A 101 -0.54 -21.98 -6.53
N ALA A 102 -0.66 -22.66 -7.66
CA ALA A 102 0.40 -23.47 -8.25
C ALA A 102 0.45 -23.24 -9.77
N SER A 103 1.65 -23.14 -10.34
CA SER A 103 1.84 -22.93 -11.78
C SER A 103 1.98 -24.23 -12.56
N THR A 104 2.53 -25.28 -11.94
CA THR A 104 2.64 -26.65 -12.46
C THR A 104 2.60 -27.65 -11.29
N PRO A 105 2.50 -28.98 -11.53
CA PRO A 105 2.51 -29.97 -10.45
C PRO A 105 3.76 -29.90 -9.56
N PHE A 106 3.58 -30.04 -8.25
CA PHE A 106 4.55 -29.82 -7.17
C PHE A 106 5.13 -28.39 -7.05
N VAL A 107 4.55 -27.40 -7.75
CA VAL A 107 5.05 -26.01 -7.79
C VAL A 107 4.05 -25.09 -7.10
N TYR A 108 3.86 -25.29 -5.79
CA TYR A 108 2.99 -24.48 -4.94
C TYR A 108 3.70 -23.22 -4.42
N TRP A 109 3.09 -22.07 -4.65
CA TRP A 109 3.60 -20.77 -4.26
C TRP A 109 3.17 -20.45 -2.82
N THR A 110 3.46 -21.35 -1.88
CA THR A 110 3.08 -21.21 -0.46
C THR A 110 4.25 -20.89 0.46
N GLY A 111 5.48 -20.84 -0.07
CA GLY A 111 6.68 -20.45 0.66
C GLY A 111 6.73 -18.95 0.98
N TYR A 112 6.27 -18.10 0.06
CA TYR A 112 6.24 -16.64 0.26
C TYR A 112 5.29 -16.21 1.40
N PHE A 113 4.40 -17.08 1.87
CA PHE A 113 3.61 -16.82 3.07
C PHE A 113 4.50 -16.63 4.32
N THR A 114 5.71 -17.21 4.36
CA THR A 114 6.69 -17.03 5.46
C THR A 114 8.01 -16.38 5.03
N SER A 115 8.42 -16.42 3.76
CA SER A 115 9.71 -15.84 3.29
C SER A 115 9.97 -14.43 3.79
N ARG A 116 11.21 -14.14 4.22
CA ARG A 116 11.61 -12.88 4.90
C ARG A 116 10.71 -12.52 6.11
N PRO A 117 10.60 -13.41 7.12
CA PRO A 117 9.70 -13.22 8.26
C PRO A 117 10.12 -12.08 9.21
N ALA A 118 11.33 -11.54 9.06
CA ALA A 118 11.75 -10.30 9.70
C ALA A 118 11.09 -9.07 9.04
N LEU A 119 11.18 -8.95 7.71
CA LEU A 119 10.57 -7.85 6.94
C LEU A 119 9.05 -7.83 7.11
N LYS A 120 8.40 -9.01 7.05
CA LYS A 120 6.96 -9.18 7.36
C LYS A 120 6.56 -8.66 8.74
N ARG A 121 7.45 -8.71 9.74
CA ARG A 121 7.19 -8.17 11.09
C ARG A 121 7.44 -6.68 11.18
N TYR A 122 8.43 -6.19 10.42
CA TYR A 122 8.80 -4.79 10.38
C TYR A 122 7.74 -3.96 9.64
N GLU A 123 7.14 -4.50 8.57
CA GLU A 123 5.92 -3.97 7.94
C GLU A 123 4.79 -3.78 8.99
N ARG A 124 4.46 -4.81 9.78
CA ARG A 124 3.44 -4.69 10.84
C ARG A 124 3.81 -3.67 11.92
N TYR A 125 5.09 -3.55 12.27
CA TYR A 125 5.58 -2.56 13.26
C TYR A 125 5.49 -1.13 12.72
N ALA A 126 5.97 -0.91 11.50
CA ALA A 126 5.91 0.35 10.79
C ALA A 126 4.47 0.79 10.51
N ASN A 127 3.56 -0.13 10.18
CA ASN A 127 2.13 0.16 10.08
C ASN A 127 1.55 0.65 11.42
N ASN A 128 1.88 0.01 12.55
CA ASN A 128 1.37 0.43 13.85
C ASN A 128 1.90 1.82 14.24
N ILE A 129 3.20 2.10 14.05
CA ILE A 129 3.77 3.45 14.21
C ILE A 129 3.04 4.43 13.30
N LEU A 130 2.89 4.10 12.01
CA LEU A 130 2.18 4.92 11.04
C LEU A 130 0.76 5.24 11.50
N GLN A 131 0.02 4.27 12.07
CA GLN A 131 -1.33 4.49 12.60
C GLN A 131 -1.33 5.38 13.86
N VAL A 132 -0.43 5.13 14.82
CA VAL A 132 -0.27 5.95 16.04
C VAL A 132 0.04 7.39 15.68
N THR A 133 0.90 7.63 14.67
CA THR A 133 1.20 8.99 14.23
C THR A 133 0.04 9.63 13.45
N ARG A 134 -0.89 8.87 12.81
CA ARG A 134 -2.19 9.46 12.37
C ARG A 134 -2.88 10.11 13.58
N GLN A 135 -3.00 9.34 14.64
CA GLN A 135 -3.83 9.69 15.79
C GLN A 135 -3.23 10.86 16.58
N LEU A 136 -1.95 10.76 16.95
CA LEU A 136 -1.21 11.81 17.66
C LEU A 136 -1.24 13.15 16.92
N ASN A 137 -1.00 13.16 15.61
CA ASN A 137 -1.10 14.38 14.80
C ASN A 137 -2.52 14.98 14.84
N GLY A 138 -3.56 14.14 14.85
CA GLY A 138 -4.96 14.60 14.74
C GLY A 138 -5.47 15.20 16.05
N PHE A 139 -5.23 14.50 17.15
CA PHE A 139 -5.64 14.95 18.48
C PHE A 139 -4.81 16.13 18.99
N SER A 140 -3.55 16.27 18.56
CA SER A 140 -2.72 17.44 18.88
C SER A 140 -2.89 18.62 17.90
N GLN A 141 -3.55 18.42 16.76
CA GLN A 141 -3.62 19.36 15.64
C GLN A 141 -2.21 19.81 15.19
N SER A 142 -1.42 18.84 14.70
CA SER A 142 -0.13 19.12 14.08
C SER A 142 -0.28 19.69 12.67
N ASN A 143 0.53 20.72 12.39
CA ASN A 143 0.72 21.36 11.09
C ASN A 143 2.10 21.07 10.49
N LEU A 144 2.97 20.36 11.23
CA LEU A 144 3.82 19.43 10.50
C LEU A 144 2.84 18.56 9.73
N ARG A 145 3.07 18.44 8.42
CA ARG A 145 2.34 17.49 7.55
C ARG A 145 3.36 16.24 7.22
N ASN A 146 4.06 17.11 6.31
CA ASN A 146 5.12 17.20 5.20
C ASN A 146 6.37 16.31 4.64
N ILE A 147 7.13 15.19 4.94
CA ILE A 147 7.59 14.12 5.94
C ILE A 147 6.88 12.76 6.33
N ILE A 148 5.80 12.57 7.13
CA ILE A 148 5.13 11.23 7.26
C ILE A 148 4.33 10.85 5.99
N PHE A 149 4.42 11.65 4.91
CA PHE A 149 4.32 11.17 3.52
C PHE A 149 5.23 9.97 3.36
N ASP A 150 6.48 10.12 3.76
CA ASP A 150 7.57 9.22 3.46
C ASP A 150 7.41 7.86 4.17
N LEU A 151 6.90 7.81 5.42
CA LEU A 151 6.54 6.52 6.06
C LEU A 151 5.30 5.90 5.43
N SER A 152 4.38 6.70 4.91
CA SER A 152 3.17 6.20 4.25
C SER A 152 3.48 5.61 2.86
N GLU A 153 4.34 6.28 2.11
CA GLU A 153 4.94 5.83 0.85
C GLU A 153 5.78 4.58 1.06
N ALA A 154 6.68 4.57 2.05
CA ALA A 154 7.44 3.37 2.42
C ALA A 154 6.54 2.19 2.81
N MET A 155 5.43 2.44 3.53
CA MET A 155 4.46 1.41 3.89
C MET A 155 3.59 0.92 2.73
N GLY A 156 3.28 1.79 1.76
CA GLY A 156 2.60 1.45 0.51
C GLY A 156 3.47 0.56 -0.37
N LEU A 157 4.68 1.04 -0.67
CA LEU A 157 5.72 0.28 -1.36
C LEU A 157 6.06 -1.05 -0.65
N ALA A 158 5.99 -1.11 0.68
CA ALA A 158 6.16 -2.35 1.42
C ALA A 158 5.02 -3.38 1.21
N GLN A 159 3.82 -2.96 0.77
CA GLN A 159 2.76 -3.90 0.38
C GLN A 159 3.04 -4.57 -0.98
N HIS A 160 3.98 -4.04 -1.77
CA HIS A 160 4.34 -4.60 -3.08
C HIS A 160 4.57 -6.11 -2.99
N HIS A 161 4.14 -6.82 -4.03
CA HIS A 161 4.13 -8.29 -4.05
C HIS A 161 5.51 -8.98 -4.10
N ASP A 162 6.62 -8.23 -4.14
CA ASP A 162 7.98 -8.73 -3.86
C ASP A 162 8.59 -8.13 -2.57
N ALA A 163 7.88 -7.23 -1.88
CA ALA A 163 8.25 -6.65 -0.60
C ALA A 163 7.76 -7.51 0.58
N VAL A 164 6.50 -7.34 1.03
CA VAL A 164 5.93 -8.08 2.17
C VAL A 164 5.82 -9.60 1.90
N SER A 165 5.79 -10.04 0.65
CA SER A 165 5.93 -11.46 0.27
C SER A 165 7.31 -12.04 0.59
N GLY A 166 8.34 -11.20 0.68
CA GLY A 166 9.73 -11.61 0.80
C GLY A 166 10.37 -12.11 -0.50
N THR A 167 9.74 -11.90 -1.65
CA THR A 167 10.18 -12.45 -2.96
C THR A 167 11.02 -11.50 -3.80
N SER A 168 11.66 -10.51 -3.18
CA SER A 168 12.68 -9.67 -3.80
C SER A 168 14.10 -10.16 -3.50
N LYS A 169 15.06 -9.70 -4.31
CA LYS A 169 16.51 -9.85 -4.08
C LYS A 169 16.93 -9.27 -2.73
N GLN A 170 18.02 -9.76 -2.14
CA GLN A 170 18.44 -9.32 -0.80
C GLN A 170 18.60 -7.80 -0.71
N HIS A 171 19.34 -7.20 -1.64
CA HIS A 171 19.59 -5.74 -1.63
C HIS A 171 18.33 -4.88 -1.88
N VAL A 172 17.21 -5.48 -2.31
CA VAL A 172 15.92 -4.81 -2.49
C VAL A 172 15.07 -4.97 -1.23
N ALA A 173 15.11 -6.13 -0.58
CA ALA A 173 14.57 -6.31 0.76
C ALA A 173 15.26 -5.39 1.79
N ASP A 174 16.56 -5.17 1.63
CA ASP A 174 17.34 -4.22 2.43
C ASP A 174 16.91 -2.75 2.17
N ASP A 175 16.63 -2.37 0.92
CA ASP A 175 16.09 -1.04 0.55
C ASP A 175 14.66 -0.83 1.10
N TYR A 176 13.78 -1.82 1.00
CA TYR A 176 12.46 -1.77 1.65
C TYR A 176 12.57 -1.59 3.17
N ALA A 177 13.49 -2.32 3.82
CA ALA A 177 13.74 -2.16 5.24
C ALA A 177 14.32 -0.76 5.58
N GLN A 178 15.25 -0.26 4.77
CA GLN A 178 15.79 1.10 4.96
C GLN A 178 14.69 2.17 4.85
N ARG A 179 13.83 2.12 3.83
CA ARG A 179 12.72 3.08 3.66
C ARG A 179 11.75 3.08 4.85
N LEU A 180 11.46 1.90 5.41
CA LEU A 180 10.64 1.79 6.62
C LEU A 180 11.34 2.40 7.85
N SER A 181 12.65 2.22 8.01
CA SER A 181 13.43 2.86 9.09
C SER A 181 13.46 4.38 8.93
N ASP A 182 13.86 4.85 7.75
CA ASP A 182 13.91 6.25 7.36
C ASP A 182 12.58 6.97 7.62
N GLY A 183 11.45 6.31 7.33
CA GLY A 183 10.11 6.81 7.63
C GLY A 183 9.74 6.76 9.12
N ILE A 184 10.16 5.74 9.87
CA ILE A 184 9.92 5.64 11.32
C ILE A 184 10.67 6.74 12.08
N ASP A 185 11.96 6.92 11.77
CA ASP A 185 12.80 7.94 12.41
C ASP A 185 12.23 9.33 12.13
N ARG A 186 11.76 9.57 10.91
CA ARG A 186 11.08 10.82 10.54
C ARG A 186 9.66 10.98 11.08
N ALA A 187 8.98 9.90 11.49
CA ALA A 187 7.70 10.00 12.18
C ALA A 187 7.84 10.50 13.64
N ILE A 188 9.05 10.40 14.23
CA ILE A 188 9.30 10.80 15.61
C ILE A 188 9.24 12.32 15.82
N ASP A 189 9.50 13.14 14.79
CA ASP A 189 9.34 14.60 14.86
C ASP A 189 7.89 15.00 15.18
N VAL A 190 6.92 14.32 14.56
CA VAL A 190 5.49 14.61 14.76
C VAL A 190 4.97 14.00 16.05
N ILE A 191 5.54 12.88 16.50
CA ILE A 191 5.30 12.34 17.84
C ILE A 191 5.77 13.36 18.90
N ASN A 192 6.94 13.99 18.71
CA ASN A 192 7.44 15.05 19.60
C ASN A 192 6.57 16.31 19.57
N ASP A 193 6.22 16.85 18.39
CA ASP A 193 5.31 18.01 18.28
C ASP A 193 3.91 17.73 18.87
N ALA A 194 3.40 16.51 18.73
CA ALA A 194 2.14 16.11 19.35
C ALA A 194 2.25 16.08 20.89
N TYR A 195 3.29 15.45 21.43
CA TYR A 195 3.52 15.43 22.88
C TYR A 195 3.85 16.81 23.47
N ALA A 196 4.50 17.70 22.71
CA ALA A 196 4.73 19.10 23.12
C ALA A 196 3.42 19.90 23.28
N LYS A 197 2.30 19.41 22.73
CA LYS A 197 0.95 20.00 22.88
C LYS A 197 0.08 19.24 23.88
N LEU A 198 0.31 17.95 24.05
CA LEU A 198 -0.51 17.07 24.89
C LEU A 198 0.03 16.90 26.33
N LEU A 199 1.35 16.91 26.55
CA LEU A 199 1.96 16.71 27.88
C LEU A 199 1.93 17.96 28.77
N PRO A 200 2.26 19.20 28.33
CA PRO A 200 2.37 20.33 29.26
C PRO A 200 1.06 20.66 29.97
N LYS A 201 1.08 20.76 31.30
CA LYS A 201 -0.11 21.18 32.06
C LYS A 201 -0.55 22.61 31.75
N ASP A 202 0.44 23.48 31.54
CA ASP A 202 0.28 24.90 31.18
C ASP A 202 -0.21 25.15 29.73
N GLY A 203 -0.17 24.12 28.87
CA GLY A 203 -0.66 24.18 27.50
C GLY A 203 0.32 24.70 26.45
N ARG A 204 1.62 24.94 26.75
CA ARG A 204 2.79 24.92 25.80
C ARG A 204 4.11 25.49 26.36
N SER A 205 4.10 26.27 27.44
CA SER A 205 5.29 27.02 27.88
C SER A 205 6.39 26.18 28.53
N THR A 206 6.06 24.99 29.03
CA THR A 206 7.03 24.07 29.64
C THR A 206 7.79 23.25 28.59
N PRO A 207 9.13 23.31 28.53
CA PRO A 207 9.93 22.47 27.63
C PRO A 207 9.76 20.98 27.97
N ILE A 208 9.27 20.18 27.02
CA ILE A 208 9.17 18.72 27.19
C ILE A 208 10.53 18.02 26.98
N PRO A 209 10.78 16.89 27.68
CA PRO A 209 11.85 15.97 27.29
C PRO A 209 11.61 15.36 25.91
N HIS A 210 12.67 15.30 25.09
CA HIS A 210 12.61 14.70 23.76
C HIS A 210 12.25 13.21 23.81
N GLN A 211 11.25 12.81 23.03
CA GLN A 211 10.73 11.46 22.93
C GLN A 211 11.46 10.66 21.84
N PHE A 212 11.86 9.42 22.14
CA PHE A 212 12.52 8.51 21.20
C PHE A 212 11.95 7.09 21.32
N LEU A 213 12.26 6.22 20.34
CA LEU A 213 11.88 4.81 20.35
C LEU A 213 13.01 3.90 20.83
N CYS A 214 12.64 2.72 21.33
CA CYS A 214 13.52 1.59 21.53
C CYS A 214 13.24 0.53 20.43
N PRO A 215 13.85 0.58 19.24
CA PRO A 215 13.55 -0.37 18.16
C PRO A 215 13.96 -1.81 18.48
N TYR A 216 14.88 -2.02 19.43
CA TYR A 216 15.48 -3.31 19.77
C TYR A 216 14.86 -4.00 21.02
N LEU A 217 13.64 -3.63 21.42
CA LEU A 217 12.95 -4.28 22.56
C LEU A 217 12.70 -5.78 22.34
N ASN A 218 12.56 -6.23 21.09
CA ASN A 218 12.39 -7.63 20.71
C ASN A 218 13.64 -8.51 20.93
N ILE A 219 14.78 -7.90 21.28
CA ILE A 219 16.01 -8.55 21.72
C ILE A 219 16.43 -8.06 23.12
N SER A 220 15.49 -7.51 23.89
CA SER A 220 15.69 -6.93 25.23
C SER A 220 16.86 -5.94 25.29
N ALA A 221 16.86 -4.94 24.39
CA ALA A 221 17.87 -3.88 24.33
C ALA A 221 17.22 -2.48 24.16
N CYS A 222 17.76 -1.46 24.86
CA CYS A 222 17.47 -0.06 24.56
C CYS A 222 18.58 0.87 25.06
N LEU A 223 19.58 1.10 24.21
CA LEU A 223 20.80 1.83 24.55
C LEU A 223 20.59 3.20 25.23
N PRO A 224 19.65 4.09 24.81
CA PRO A 224 19.52 5.42 25.42
C PRO A 224 19.14 5.44 26.91
N ILE A 225 18.48 4.40 27.43
CA ILE A 225 18.10 4.29 28.85
C ILE A 225 19.09 3.46 29.69
N GLU A 226 20.06 2.79 29.06
CA GLU A 226 21.05 1.98 29.78
C GLU A 226 22.01 2.87 30.58
N GLY A 227 22.07 2.65 31.90
CA GLY A 227 22.89 3.43 32.84
C GLY A 227 22.27 4.75 33.31
N GLN A 228 21.09 5.13 32.80
CA GLN A 228 20.41 6.36 33.22
C GLN A 228 19.85 6.23 34.63
N LYS A 229 19.99 7.29 35.45
CA LYS A 229 19.41 7.35 36.81
C LYS A 229 17.88 7.50 36.81
N GLN A 230 17.33 8.03 35.73
CA GLN A 230 15.90 8.26 35.57
C GLN A 230 15.52 8.31 34.09
N PHE A 231 14.33 7.86 33.77
CA PHE A 231 13.71 7.97 32.45
C PHE A 231 12.18 7.89 32.58
N THR A 232 11.45 8.22 31.52
CA THR A 232 10.01 7.96 31.44
C THR A 232 9.70 7.03 30.28
N VAL A 233 8.57 6.32 30.40
CA VAL A 233 7.98 5.50 29.33
C VAL A 233 6.54 5.94 29.13
N THR A 234 6.25 6.57 28.00
CA THR A 234 4.89 6.97 27.61
C THR A 234 4.33 5.94 26.64
N LEU A 235 3.23 5.31 27.03
CA LEU A 235 2.56 4.24 26.27
C LEU A 235 1.27 4.79 25.67
N TRP A 236 1.24 4.99 24.35
CA TRP A 236 0.02 5.36 23.61
C TRP A 236 -0.73 4.09 23.18
N ASN A 237 -2.01 3.96 23.56
CA ASN A 237 -2.93 2.95 23.09
C ASN A 237 -3.71 3.45 21.85
N PRO A 238 -3.50 2.85 20.66
CA PRO A 238 -4.20 3.27 19.44
C PRO A 238 -5.59 2.64 19.24
N THR A 239 -6.11 1.85 20.18
CA THR A 239 -7.45 1.23 20.09
C THR A 239 -8.54 2.06 20.79
N ILE A 240 -9.79 1.88 20.37
CA ILE A 240 -10.98 2.58 20.94
C ILE A 240 -11.53 1.94 22.23
N HIS A 241 -10.76 1.06 22.84
CA HIS A 241 -11.06 0.40 24.11
C HIS A 241 -9.88 0.58 25.07
N PRO A 242 -10.10 0.69 26.40
CA PRO A 242 -9.01 0.63 27.37
C PRO A 242 -8.32 -0.72 27.30
N VAL A 243 -6.98 -0.73 27.31
CA VAL A 243 -6.18 -1.97 27.25
C VAL A 243 -5.33 -2.14 28.50
N THR A 244 -5.11 -3.39 28.90
CA THR A 244 -4.05 -3.78 29.84
C THR A 244 -2.99 -4.53 29.04
N VAL A 245 -1.74 -4.07 29.11
CA VAL A 245 -0.58 -4.76 28.52
C VAL A 245 0.51 -4.96 29.57
N HIS A 246 1.36 -5.97 29.37
CA HIS A 246 2.54 -6.18 30.21
C HIS A 246 3.76 -5.68 29.45
N HIS A 247 4.27 -4.52 29.84
CA HIS A 247 5.37 -3.86 29.13
C HIS A 247 6.72 -4.34 29.66
N HIS A 248 7.66 -4.60 28.76
CA HIS A 248 9.00 -5.12 29.07
C HIS A 248 10.03 -4.02 28.83
N VAL A 249 10.82 -3.69 29.86
CA VAL A 249 11.84 -2.63 29.80
C VAL A 249 13.20 -3.20 30.19
N PRO A 250 14.15 -3.36 29.24
CA PRO A 250 15.50 -3.84 29.54
C PRO A 250 16.28 -2.77 30.32
N VAL A 251 17.02 -3.20 31.36
CA VAL A 251 17.67 -2.30 32.31
C VAL A 251 19.02 -2.81 32.81
N THR A 252 19.89 -1.88 33.17
CA THR A 252 21.17 -2.13 33.87
C THR A 252 21.08 -1.91 35.39
N GLY A 253 20.16 -1.05 35.85
CA GLY A 253 19.92 -0.74 37.25
C GLY A 253 18.61 -1.34 37.82
N GLN A 254 18.30 -0.98 39.06
CA GLN A 254 16.98 -1.18 39.67
C GLN A 254 16.29 0.17 39.88
N TYR A 255 14.98 0.20 39.62
CA TYR A 255 14.18 1.42 39.65
C TYR A 255 12.95 1.25 40.57
N LEU A 256 12.45 2.37 41.06
CA LEU A 256 11.06 2.56 41.43
C LEU A 256 10.30 2.99 40.16
N ILE A 257 9.07 2.49 39.99
CA ILE A 257 8.21 2.81 38.84
C ILE A 257 6.95 3.46 39.39
N TYR A 258 6.63 4.67 38.95
CA TYR A 258 5.43 5.39 39.35
C TYR A 258 4.39 5.41 38.23
N ASP A 259 3.12 5.29 38.59
CA ASP A 259 1.98 5.46 37.69
C ASP A 259 1.64 6.96 37.49
N PRO A 260 0.71 7.30 36.57
CA PRO A 260 0.28 8.68 36.35
C PRO A 260 -0.26 9.43 37.57
N ASN A 261 -0.69 8.71 38.62
CA ASN A 261 -1.23 9.23 39.86
C ASN A 261 -0.16 9.34 40.98
N GLY A 262 1.07 8.86 40.74
CA GLY A 262 2.16 8.80 41.71
C GLY A 262 2.19 7.56 42.61
N ASN A 263 1.39 6.53 42.31
CA ASN A 263 1.47 5.24 43.01
C ASN A 263 2.67 4.42 42.52
N LEU A 264 3.31 3.66 43.40
CA LEU A 264 4.31 2.66 43.00
C LEU A 264 3.65 1.49 42.27
N VAL A 265 4.12 1.20 41.05
CA VAL A 265 3.63 0.10 40.20
C VAL A 265 4.28 -1.22 40.61
N PRO A 266 3.52 -2.28 40.90
CA PRO A 266 4.06 -3.63 41.05
C PRO A 266 4.71 -4.11 39.74
N ALA A 267 6.00 -4.45 39.81
CA ALA A 267 6.80 -4.82 38.65
C ALA A 267 7.82 -5.90 38.99
N GLU A 268 7.94 -6.89 38.10
CA GLU A 268 8.86 -8.02 38.25
C GLU A 268 10.22 -7.64 37.67
N TYR A 269 11.29 -7.94 38.42
CA TYR A 269 12.67 -7.75 37.94
C TYR A 269 13.22 -9.12 37.53
N LEU A 270 13.13 -9.42 36.23
CA LEU A 270 13.48 -10.73 35.66
C LEU A 270 14.82 -10.68 34.94
N SER A 271 15.61 -11.75 35.00
CA SER A 271 16.79 -11.86 34.13
C SER A 271 16.35 -12.12 32.69
N ILE A 272 17.05 -11.49 31.74
CA ILE A 272 16.82 -11.71 30.30
C ILE A 272 17.30 -13.14 29.96
N PRO A 273 16.54 -13.97 29.21
CA PRO A 273 16.99 -15.31 28.84
C PRO A 273 18.32 -15.31 28.08
N ASP A 274 19.20 -16.28 28.34
CA ASP A 274 20.50 -16.35 27.67
C ASP A 274 20.37 -16.58 26.16
N THR A 275 19.28 -17.20 25.70
CA THR A 275 18.93 -17.29 24.27
C THR A 275 18.74 -15.91 23.64
N THR A 276 18.11 -14.97 24.36
CA THR A 276 17.98 -13.57 23.95
C THR A 276 19.30 -12.80 24.08
N LYS A 277 20.06 -12.99 25.18
CA LYS A 277 21.37 -12.35 25.37
C LYS A 277 22.35 -12.69 24.24
N ASN A 278 22.31 -13.93 23.74
CA ASN A 278 23.24 -14.46 22.73
C ASN A 278 22.80 -14.23 21.27
N ILE A 279 21.74 -13.45 21.00
CA ILE A 279 21.34 -13.11 19.64
C ILE A 279 22.49 -12.33 18.93
N PRO A 280 22.98 -12.78 17.76
CA PRO A 280 24.02 -12.07 17.01
C PRO A 280 23.63 -10.62 16.72
N GLY A 281 24.53 -9.69 17.03
CA GLY A 281 24.30 -8.24 16.86
C GLY A 281 23.60 -7.54 18.02
N ARG A 282 23.22 -8.25 19.10
CA ARG A 282 22.64 -7.62 20.31
C ARG A 282 23.67 -6.78 21.07
N MET A 283 23.78 -5.51 20.71
CA MET A 283 24.57 -4.52 21.43
C MET A 283 23.77 -3.95 22.61
N SER A 284 23.85 -4.59 23.78
CA SER A 284 23.22 -4.11 25.02
C SER A 284 23.86 -4.72 26.27
N SER A 285 24.11 -3.88 27.26
CA SER A 285 24.66 -4.24 28.57
C SER A 285 23.59 -4.74 29.55
N ALA A 286 22.31 -4.47 29.29
CA ALA A 286 21.19 -4.91 30.11
C ALA A 286 21.19 -6.44 30.29
N GLN A 287 21.15 -6.88 31.55
CA GLN A 287 21.10 -8.30 31.96
C GLN A 287 19.72 -8.72 32.50
N ASN A 288 18.92 -7.73 32.88
CA ASN A 288 17.60 -7.89 33.48
C ASN A 288 16.61 -6.95 32.78
N GLN A 289 15.32 -7.24 32.93
CA GLN A 289 14.23 -6.41 32.44
C GLN A 289 13.13 -6.30 33.48
N TYR A 290 12.50 -5.12 33.55
CA TYR A 290 11.25 -4.95 34.29
C TYR A 290 10.08 -5.42 33.43
N VAL A 291 9.19 -6.22 34.02
CA VAL A 291 7.87 -6.53 33.45
C VAL A 291 6.82 -5.93 34.37
N PHE A 292 6.02 -4.99 33.86
CA PHE A 292 5.00 -4.31 34.64
C PHE A 292 3.67 -4.23 33.90
N ARG A 293 2.57 -4.24 34.67
CA ARG A 293 1.21 -4.13 34.12
C ARG A 293 0.88 -2.65 33.83
N ALA A 294 0.90 -2.27 32.57
CA ALA A 294 0.41 -0.97 32.11
C ALA A 294 -1.09 -1.06 31.81
N SER A 295 -1.89 -0.17 32.39
CA SER A 295 -3.32 -0.01 32.08
C SER A 295 -3.47 1.33 31.38
N LEU A 296 -4.06 1.35 30.17
CA LEU A 296 -4.07 2.51 29.28
C LEU A 296 -5.51 2.92 28.91
N PRO A 297 -5.82 4.22 28.80
CA PRO A 297 -7.12 4.70 28.30
C PRO A 297 -7.30 4.37 26.81
N ALA A 298 -8.53 4.48 26.31
CA ALA A 298 -8.84 4.34 24.88
C ALA A 298 -8.37 5.57 24.09
N LEU A 299 -7.70 5.38 22.94
CA LEU A 299 -7.10 6.45 22.12
C LEU A 299 -6.36 7.50 22.96
N GLY A 300 -5.37 7.06 23.72
CA GLY A 300 -4.72 7.92 24.71
C GLY A 300 -3.44 7.32 25.25
N TYR A 301 -2.78 8.04 26.15
CA TYR A 301 -1.52 7.61 26.74
C TYR A 301 -1.55 7.62 28.27
N ASN A 302 -0.69 6.77 28.85
CA ASN A 302 -0.21 6.92 30.22
C ASN A 302 1.32 6.93 30.23
N THR A 303 1.90 7.80 31.06
CA THR A 303 3.35 7.92 31.28
C THR A 303 3.73 7.30 32.62
N TYR A 304 4.78 6.48 32.60
CA TYR A 304 5.37 5.83 33.77
C TYR A 304 6.77 6.40 34.03
N TYR A 305 7.04 6.83 35.25
CA TYR A 305 8.33 7.42 35.64
C TYR A 305 9.21 6.38 36.33
N PHE A 306 10.45 6.24 35.86
CA PHE A 306 11.46 5.33 36.42
C PHE A 306 12.51 6.15 37.18
N GLU A 307 12.73 5.82 38.45
CA GLU A 307 13.68 6.50 39.36
C GLU A 307 14.62 5.47 39.99
N ALA A 308 15.94 5.63 39.85
CA ALA A 308 16.91 4.65 40.35
C ALA A 308 16.86 4.52 41.88
N LYS A 309 16.83 3.28 42.39
CA LYS A 309 16.80 3.01 43.83
C LYS A 309 18.09 3.46 44.52
N THR A 310 17.95 4.21 45.62
CA THR A 310 19.03 4.52 46.56
C THR A 310 19.24 3.39 47.57
N ASP A 311 20.43 3.34 48.21
CA ASP A 311 20.79 2.28 49.16
C ASP A 311 19.85 2.14 50.37
N THR A 312 19.14 3.21 50.74
CA THR A 312 18.14 3.22 51.82
C THR A 312 16.81 2.56 51.43
N ASN A 313 16.47 2.53 50.14
CA ASN A 313 15.16 2.11 49.64
C ASN A 313 15.20 0.70 49.03
N LYS A 314 15.94 -0.22 49.68
CA LYS A 314 16.08 -1.63 49.28
C LYS A 314 14.82 -2.44 49.58
N ILE A 315 13.80 -2.26 48.74
CA ILE A 315 12.70 -3.21 48.60
C ILE A 315 13.31 -4.57 48.24
N LYS A 316 13.20 -5.54 49.16
CA LYS A 316 13.45 -6.94 48.85
C LYS A 316 12.41 -7.36 47.82
N HIS A 317 12.82 -7.59 46.57
CA HIS A 317 11.98 -8.31 45.63
C HIS A 317 11.66 -9.69 46.23
N LYS A 318 10.42 -10.14 46.06
CA LYS A 318 9.98 -11.49 46.45
C LYS A 318 10.91 -12.50 45.79
N GLU A 319 11.24 -13.58 46.49
CA GLU A 319 12.09 -14.64 45.92
C GLU A 319 11.38 -15.23 44.71
N VAL A 320 12.04 -15.16 43.55
CA VAL A 320 11.53 -15.71 42.29
C VAL A 320 11.63 -17.22 42.36
N THR A 321 10.50 -17.90 42.55
CA THR A 321 10.46 -19.36 42.66
C THR A 321 10.72 -19.99 41.29
N THR A 322 11.98 -20.37 41.07
CA THR A 322 12.43 -21.13 39.91
C THR A 322 12.42 -22.62 40.25
N THR A 323 11.58 -23.40 39.57
CA THR A 323 11.48 -24.86 39.77
C THR A 323 12.08 -25.60 38.58
N THR A 324 13.03 -26.50 38.85
CA THR A 324 13.85 -27.18 37.84
C THR A 324 13.64 -28.70 37.78
N ASN A 325 12.86 -29.29 38.69
CA ASN A 325 12.64 -30.74 38.79
C ASN A 325 11.20 -31.11 39.20
N GLU A 326 10.25 -30.17 39.10
CA GLU A 326 8.81 -30.44 39.32
C GLU A 326 8.04 -30.27 38.00
N ALA A 327 6.92 -31.00 37.85
CA ALA A 327 6.08 -30.91 36.66
C ALA A 327 5.60 -29.47 36.44
N CYS A 328 6.05 -28.84 35.35
CA CYS A 328 5.79 -27.43 35.13
C CYS A 328 4.31 -27.17 34.80
N ILE A 329 3.66 -26.44 35.70
CA ILE A 329 2.27 -26.02 35.58
C ILE A 329 2.21 -24.50 35.78
N LEU A 330 1.74 -23.77 34.78
CA LEU A 330 1.41 -22.35 34.88
C LEU A 330 -0.10 -22.25 35.15
N GLN A 331 -0.53 -21.46 36.13
CA GLN A 331 -1.96 -21.30 36.44
C GLN A 331 -2.29 -19.89 36.93
N ASN A 332 -3.34 -19.30 36.37
CA ASN A 332 -3.92 -18.03 36.82
C ASN A 332 -5.42 -18.19 37.14
N GLU A 333 -6.17 -17.08 37.16
CA GLU A 333 -7.61 -17.04 37.44
C GLU A 333 -8.49 -17.71 36.35
N TYR A 334 -8.00 -17.89 35.11
CA TYR A 334 -8.78 -18.35 33.96
C TYR A 334 -8.26 -19.63 33.30
N LEU A 335 -6.93 -19.80 33.22
CA LEU A 335 -6.26 -20.88 32.51
C LEU A 335 -5.31 -21.66 33.42
N ARG A 336 -5.16 -22.95 33.11
CA ARG A 336 -4.05 -23.79 33.57
C ARG A 336 -3.36 -24.44 32.38
N VAL A 337 -2.06 -24.18 32.24
CA VAL A 337 -1.17 -24.71 31.20
C VAL A 337 -0.25 -25.75 31.85
N VAL A 338 -0.24 -26.97 31.33
CA VAL A 338 0.51 -28.09 31.88
C VAL A 338 1.52 -28.58 30.85
N PHE A 339 2.79 -28.66 31.25
CA PHE A 339 3.88 -29.26 30.47
C PHE A 339 4.23 -30.65 31.03
N ASN A 340 4.96 -31.45 30.26
CA ASN A 340 5.59 -32.68 30.75
C ASN A 340 7.09 -32.48 31.03
N ASP A 341 7.72 -33.49 31.62
CA ASP A 341 9.14 -33.45 32.05
C ASP A 341 10.14 -33.37 30.87
N GLN A 342 9.65 -33.56 29.63
CA GLN A 342 10.42 -33.42 28.39
C GLN A 342 10.32 -31.99 27.80
N GLY A 343 9.56 -31.10 28.44
CA GLY A 343 9.31 -29.72 28.01
C GLY A 343 8.12 -29.56 27.05
N ASN A 344 7.44 -30.63 26.65
CA ASN A 344 6.32 -30.56 25.72
C ASN A 344 5.06 -30.01 26.43
N LEU A 345 4.31 -29.14 25.77
CA LEU A 345 2.94 -28.79 26.19
C LEU A 345 2.09 -30.07 26.21
N LYS A 346 1.32 -30.27 27.29
CA LYS A 346 0.52 -31.48 27.55
C LYS A 346 -0.98 -31.18 27.65
N HIS A 347 -1.37 -30.12 28.35
CA HIS A 347 -2.78 -29.69 28.41
C HIS A 347 -2.89 -28.16 28.51
N ILE A 348 -3.97 -27.61 27.93
CA ILE A 348 -4.52 -26.31 28.32
C ILE A 348 -5.94 -26.55 28.84
N VAL A 349 -6.22 -26.01 30.02
CA VAL A 349 -7.52 -26.11 30.70
C VAL A 349 -8.11 -24.71 30.88
N ASN A 350 -9.30 -24.49 30.34
CA ASN A 350 -10.10 -23.29 30.60
C ASN A 350 -10.90 -23.52 31.90
N LEU A 351 -10.44 -22.93 32.99
CA LEU A 351 -10.93 -23.18 34.35
C LEU A 351 -12.37 -22.67 34.54
N ALA A 352 -12.73 -21.57 33.89
CA ALA A 352 -14.06 -20.96 34.00
C ALA A 352 -15.15 -21.78 33.31
N LYS A 353 -14.81 -22.51 32.24
CA LYS A 353 -15.77 -23.28 31.41
C LYS A 353 -15.59 -24.80 31.52
N ASN A 354 -14.65 -25.26 32.35
CA ASN A 354 -14.26 -26.66 32.53
C ASN A 354 -13.91 -27.39 31.22
N LEU A 355 -13.34 -26.68 30.24
CA LEU A 355 -12.87 -27.25 28.98
C LEU A 355 -11.41 -27.69 29.12
N THR A 356 -11.03 -28.77 28.44
CA THR A 356 -9.63 -29.21 28.32
C THR A 356 -9.32 -29.58 26.88
N VAL A 357 -8.18 -29.12 26.38
CA VAL A 357 -7.50 -29.66 25.20
C VAL A 357 -6.22 -30.35 25.66
N SER A 358 -5.98 -31.55 25.13
CA SER A 358 -4.81 -32.37 25.40
C SER A 358 -3.91 -32.39 24.17
N PHE A 359 -2.61 -32.19 24.38
CA PHE A 359 -1.62 -32.15 23.31
C PHE A 359 -0.89 -33.48 23.24
N THR A 360 -0.88 -34.09 22.05
CA THR A 360 -0.09 -35.30 21.77
C THR A 360 1.35 -34.95 21.36
N GLY A 361 1.58 -33.71 20.97
CA GLY A 361 2.92 -33.13 20.78
C GLY A 361 2.83 -31.64 20.43
N GLN A 362 3.80 -30.87 20.91
CA GLN A 362 3.96 -29.46 20.57
C GLN A 362 5.45 -29.15 20.50
N GLY A 363 5.88 -28.38 19.50
CA GLY A 363 7.27 -27.90 19.42
C GLY A 363 7.70 -27.51 18.01
N PHE A 364 9.00 -27.29 17.84
CA PHE A 364 9.60 -27.00 16.53
C PHE A 364 9.85 -28.28 15.73
N TYR A 365 9.42 -28.25 14.46
CA TYR A 365 9.75 -29.23 13.43
C TYR A 365 10.33 -28.51 12.23
N TRP A 366 10.86 -29.24 11.25
CA TRP A 366 11.34 -28.68 10.00
C TRP A 366 11.09 -29.61 8.83
N TYR A 367 10.78 -29.02 7.68
CA TYR A 367 10.82 -29.71 6.39
C TYR A 367 12.19 -29.53 5.74
N ILE A 368 12.66 -30.59 5.10
CA ILE A 368 13.78 -30.53 4.15
C ILE A 368 13.26 -29.84 2.88
N GLY A 369 13.79 -28.67 2.54
CA GLY A 369 13.47 -28.01 1.28
C GLY A 369 14.01 -28.81 0.10
N TYR A 370 13.17 -29.11 -0.90
CA TYR A 370 13.57 -29.87 -2.08
C TYR A 370 14.68 -29.14 -2.85
N ALA A 371 15.82 -29.80 -3.05
CA ALA A 371 16.93 -29.34 -3.88
C ALA A 371 16.83 -29.95 -5.28
N GLU A 372 17.25 -29.20 -6.31
CA GLU A 372 17.17 -29.65 -7.70
C GLU A 372 17.99 -30.93 -7.94
N GLY A 373 17.30 -32.01 -8.31
CA GLY A 373 17.94 -33.23 -8.79
C GLY A 373 18.46 -33.05 -10.22
N LYS A 374 19.73 -33.38 -10.46
CA LYS A 374 20.45 -33.28 -11.77
C LYS A 374 19.84 -34.11 -12.92
N THR A 375 18.64 -34.67 -12.76
CA THR A 375 18.03 -35.70 -13.60
C THR A 375 16.81 -35.23 -14.37
N THR A 376 16.19 -34.07 -14.03
CA THR A 376 14.97 -33.58 -14.69
C THR A 376 14.93 -32.04 -14.75
N PRO A 377 15.03 -31.40 -15.94
CA PRO A 377 15.17 -29.93 -16.08
C PRO A 377 13.85 -29.15 -15.90
N PHE A 378 12.86 -29.70 -15.21
CA PHE A 378 11.53 -29.12 -14.98
C PHE A 378 11.01 -29.33 -13.54
N SER A 379 11.93 -29.48 -12.58
CA SER A 379 11.61 -29.80 -11.17
C SER A 379 12.23 -28.75 -10.25
N PRO A 380 11.60 -27.56 -10.09
CA PRO A 380 12.21 -26.44 -9.36
C PRO A 380 12.41 -26.76 -7.88
N ALA A 381 13.43 -26.14 -7.29
CA ALA A 381 13.75 -26.23 -5.88
C ALA A 381 12.73 -25.46 -5.01
N SER A 382 12.71 -25.72 -3.70
CA SER A 382 12.07 -24.82 -2.75
C SER A 382 12.90 -23.52 -2.65
N GLY A 383 12.26 -22.36 -2.73
CA GLY A 383 12.92 -21.05 -2.86
C GLY A 383 12.12 -19.92 -2.22
N ALA A 384 12.19 -18.71 -2.77
CA ALA A 384 11.52 -17.54 -2.19
C ALA A 384 9.98 -17.61 -2.32
N TYR A 385 9.47 -18.06 -3.47
CA TYR A 385 8.04 -18.24 -3.76
C TYR A 385 7.57 -19.65 -3.37
N ILE A 386 8.29 -20.66 -3.84
CA ILE A 386 7.90 -22.07 -3.70
C ILE A 386 8.14 -22.55 -2.27
N PHE A 387 7.17 -23.27 -1.71
CA PHE A 387 7.42 -24.26 -0.65
C PHE A 387 7.23 -25.65 -1.25
N ARG A 388 8.30 -26.43 -1.26
CA ARG A 388 8.29 -27.81 -1.76
C ARG A 388 9.12 -28.68 -0.82
N PRO A 389 8.50 -29.40 0.12
CA PRO A 389 9.21 -30.32 0.99
C PRO A 389 9.69 -31.54 0.18
N LEU A 390 10.85 -32.10 0.55
CA LEU A 390 11.37 -33.33 -0.07
C LEU A 390 10.52 -34.57 0.26
N HIS A 391 9.91 -34.56 1.46
CA HIS A 391 9.05 -35.61 2.01
C HIS A 391 7.91 -34.97 2.82
N PRO A 392 6.70 -35.57 2.88
CA PRO A 392 5.57 -35.02 3.64
C PRO A 392 5.78 -35.08 5.17
N GLU A 393 6.75 -35.84 5.66
CA GLU A 393 7.13 -35.87 7.07
C GLU A 393 8.02 -34.67 7.46
N ALA A 394 7.58 -33.88 8.44
CA ALA A 394 8.45 -32.90 9.11
C ALA A 394 9.21 -33.53 10.28
N PHE A 395 10.51 -33.25 10.37
CA PHE A 395 11.40 -33.79 11.39
C PHE A 395 11.44 -32.88 12.63
N PRO A 396 11.46 -33.40 13.87
CA PRO A 396 11.61 -32.56 15.06
C PRO A 396 12.97 -31.86 15.07
N VAL A 397 13.01 -30.58 15.48
CA VAL A 397 14.25 -29.78 15.56
C VAL A 397 15.13 -30.19 16.75
N SER A 398 14.55 -30.83 17.76
CA SER A 398 15.25 -31.60 18.79
C SER A 398 14.35 -32.70 19.34
N LEU A 399 14.95 -33.82 19.78
CA LEU A 399 14.26 -34.89 20.51
C LEU A 399 14.26 -34.66 22.03
N VAL A 400 14.98 -33.65 22.52
CA VAL A 400 15.09 -33.29 23.94
C VAL A 400 15.07 -31.77 24.07
N ALA A 401 14.12 -31.24 24.83
CA ALA A 401 14.10 -29.83 25.23
C ALA A 401 14.46 -29.70 26.72
N ARG A 402 14.98 -28.53 27.09
CA ARG A 402 15.19 -28.13 28.49
C ARG A 402 14.15 -27.10 28.87
N ILE A 403 13.26 -27.45 29.79
CA ILE A 403 12.26 -26.55 30.36
C ILE A 403 12.76 -25.98 31.70
N ASN A 404 12.54 -24.68 31.91
CA ASN A 404 12.76 -24.01 33.19
C ASN A 404 11.54 -23.13 33.49
N CYS A 405 11.00 -23.21 34.72
CA CYS A 405 9.74 -22.55 35.05
C CYS A 405 9.85 -21.60 36.24
N THR A 406 9.37 -20.38 36.00
CA THR A 406 9.57 -19.18 36.82
C THR A 406 8.22 -18.63 37.22
N LYS A 407 7.96 -18.45 38.51
CA LYS A 407 6.68 -17.94 39.02
C LYS A 407 6.86 -16.67 39.85
N THR A 408 6.03 -15.67 39.56
CA THR A 408 5.96 -14.41 40.31
C THR A 408 4.50 -14.05 40.66
N ASP A 409 4.27 -12.88 41.26
CA ASP A 409 2.93 -12.42 41.67
C ASP A 409 2.07 -11.92 40.47
N THR A 410 2.69 -11.61 39.33
CA THR A 410 1.99 -11.08 38.14
C THR A 410 2.15 -11.93 36.87
N VAL A 411 3.19 -12.77 36.74
CA VAL A 411 3.39 -13.64 35.58
C VAL A 411 3.97 -15.00 35.99
N GLN A 412 3.58 -16.04 35.27
CA GLN A 412 4.22 -17.35 35.33
C GLN A 412 4.74 -17.70 33.94
N LYS A 413 6.01 -18.13 33.87
CA LYS A 413 6.73 -18.38 32.62
C LYS A 413 7.26 -19.81 32.56
N ALA A 414 7.20 -20.42 31.39
CA ALA A 414 7.90 -21.65 31.04
C ALA A 414 8.84 -21.37 29.84
N SER A 415 10.13 -21.35 30.10
CA SER A 415 11.18 -21.13 29.09
C SER A 415 11.71 -22.48 28.62
N ILE A 416 11.61 -22.76 27.32
CA ILE A 416 11.89 -24.06 26.71
C ILE A 416 12.97 -23.87 25.64
N VAL A 417 14.14 -24.46 25.86
CA VAL A 417 15.28 -24.43 24.93
C VAL A 417 15.43 -25.81 24.28
N TYR A 418 15.22 -25.87 22.96
CA TYR A 418 15.28 -27.12 22.19
C TYR A 418 16.70 -27.43 21.72
N ASN A 419 17.42 -26.40 21.24
CA ASN A 419 18.83 -26.44 20.89
C ASN A 419 19.43 -25.02 20.91
N ASN A 420 20.65 -24.83 20.41
CA ASN A 420 21.35 -23.54 20.39
C ASN A 420 20.84 -22.52 19.36
N TRP A 421 19.81 -22.85 18.56
CA TRP A 421 19.19 -21.96 17.57
C TRP A 421 17.64 -21.98 17.61
N THR A 422 17.03 -22.63 18.63
CA THR A 422 15.56 -22.61 18.82
C THR A 422 15.14 -22.61 20.29
N SER A 423 14.26 -21.68 20.65
CA SER A 423 13.61 -21.61 21.97
C SER A 423 12.21 -21.01 21.91
N GLN A 424 11.37 -21.35 22.88
CA GLN A 424 10.07 -20.73 23.13
C GLN A 424 9.96 -20.33 24.60
N GLU A 425 9.28 -19.22 24.89
CA GLU A 425 8.89 -18.85 26.25
C GLU A 425 7.37 -18.63 26.31
N PHE A 426 6.70 -19.51 27.05
CA PHE A 426 5.26 -19.42 27.33
C PHE A 426 5.05 -18.52 28.55
N SER A 427 4.31 -17.42 28.39
CA SER A 427 3.95 -16.50 29.46
C SER A 427 2.44 -16.54 29.73
N LEU A 428 2.08 -16.87 30.97
CA LEU A 428 0.71 -16.75 31.49
C LEU A 428 0.67 -15.61 32.51
N TYR A 429 0.10 -14.48 32.10
CA TYR A 429 -0.05 -13.30 32.96
C TYR A 429 -1.29 -13.40 33.86
N ARG A 430 -1.26 -12.73 35.01
CA ARG A 430 -2.38 -12.71 35.95
C ARG A 430 -3.60 -11.99 35.36
N ASN A 431 -4.80 -12.56 35.54
CA ASN A 431 -6.07 -12.15 34.92
C ASN A 431 -6.14 -12.24 33.37
N ALA A 432 -5.23 -12.97 32.71
CA ALA A 432 -5.30 -13.18 31.25
C ALA A 432 -6.06 -14.46 30.87
N SER A 433 -6.93 -14.40 29.86
CA SER A 433 -7.62 -15.56 29.27
C SER A 433 -6.88 -16.18 28.07
N ALA A 434 -5.60 -15.83 27.90
CA ALA A 434 -4.74 -16.23 26.80
C ALA A 434 -3.33 -16.62 27.29
N VAL A 435 -2.59 -17.38 26.48
CA VAL A 435 -1.17 -17.68 26.70
C VAL A 435 -0.34 -17.00 25.62
N GLU A 436 0.63 -16.18 26.00
CA GLU A 436 1.59 -15.64 25.04
C GLU A 436 2.75 -16.61 24.84
N ILE A 437 3.22 -16.79 23.61
CA ILE A 437 4.43 -17.55 23.28
C ILE A 437 5.38 -16.63 22.52
N GLU A 438 6.53 -16.33 23.11
CA GLU A 438 7.63 -15.66 22.42
C GLU A 438 8.60 -16.74 21.91
N TRP A 439 8.84 -16.77 20.60
CA TRP A 439 9.69 -17.76 19.94
C TRP A 439 10.92 -17.09 19.32
N ILE A 440 12.04 -17.83 19.30
CA ILE A 440 13.30 -17.43 18.64
C ILE A 440 13.75 -18.59 17.75
N VAL A 441 14.04 -18.29 16.48
CA VAL A 441 14.57 -19.26 15.51
C VAL A 441 15.76 -18.64 14.76
N GLY A 442 16.90 -19.34 14.82
CA GLY A 442 18.12 -19.06 14.08
C GLY A 442 19.35 -18.86 14.96
N PRO A 443 20.57 -18.85 14.39
CA PRO A 443 20.86 -19.03 12.96
C PRO A 443 20.54 -20.46 12.49
N ILE A 444 19.73 -20.60 11.43
CA ILE A 444 19.38 -21.93 10.91
C ILE A 444 20.65 -22.58 10.31
N PRO A 445 21.07 -23.78 10.75
CA PRO A 445 22.29 -24.43 10.27
C PRO A 445 22.13 -24.90 8.82
N ILE A 446 23.21 -24.81 8.06
CA ILE A 446 23.30 -25.20 6.63
C ILE A 446 24.61 -25.94 6.30
N GLU A 447 25.40 -26.28 7.32
CA GLU A 447 26.70 -26.96 7.22
C GLU A 447 26.59 -28.39 6.65
N ASP A 448 25.38 -28.95 6.67
CA ASP A 448 24.98 -30.20 6.02
C ASP A 448 24.62 -30.03 4.52
N ASN A 449 24.58 -28.80 4.01
CA ASN A 449 24.05 -28.40 2.70
C ASN A 449 22.55 -28.72 2.51
N ILE A 450 21.76 -28.74 3.59
CA ILE A 450 20.32 -28.99 3.55
C ILE A 450 19.56 -27.69 3.85
N GLY A 451 18.71 -27.24 2.92
CA GLY A 451 17.76 -26.15 3.16
C GLY A 451 16.65 -26.56 4.12
N LYS A 452 16.27 -25.68 5.06
CA LYS A 452 15.37 -26.01 6.17
C LYS A 452 14.25 -24.99 6.31
N GLU A 453 13.04 -25.50 6.51
CA GLU A 453 11.82 -24.70 6.65
C GLU A 453 11.17 -25.02 7.99
N ILE A 454 11.28 -24.09 8.93
CA ILE A 454 11.03 -24.32 10.36
C ILE A 454 9.58 -24.01 10.68
N ILE A 455 8.88 -24.96 11.29
CA ILE A 455 7.48 -24.86 11.69
C ILE A 455 7.35 -25.01 13.22
N ILE A 456 6.35 -24.36 13.80
CA ILE A 456 5.81 -24.75 15.11
C ILE A 456 4.55 -25.56 14.84
N ARG A 457 4.51 -26.79 15.35
CA ARG A 457 3.35 -27.70 15.23
C ARG A 457 2.70 -27.91 16.59
N TYR A 458 1.37 -27.96 16.60
CA TYR A 458 0.51 -28.18 17.76
C TYR A 458 -0.44 -29.33 17.43
N ASN A 459 -0.19 -30.54 17.95
CA ASN A 459 -1.04 -31.71 17.77
C ASN A 459 -1.95 -31.87 19.00
N THR A 460 -3.27 -31.89 18.79
CA THR A 460 -4.29 -31.90 19.86
C THR A 460 -5.20 -33.13 19.79
N ASP A 461 -6.12 -33.25 20.75
CA ASP A 461 -7.22 -34.21 20.76
C ASP A 461 -8.55 -33.67 20.18
N ILE A 462 -8.54 -32.49 19.55
CA ILE A 462 -9.70 -31.89 18.88
C ILE A 462 -10.06 -32.71 17.63
N LYS A 463 -11.38 -32.85 17.37
CA LYS A 463 -11.94 -33.56 16.21
C LYS A 463 -12.39 -32.58 15.14
N SER A 464 -11.41 -32.16 14.35
CA SER A 464 -11.56 -31.17 13.27
C SER A 464 -12.19 -31.70 11.99
N GLU A 465 -12.27 -33.02 11.81
CA GLU A 465 -12.85 -33.67 10.62
C GLU A 465 -12.28 -33.09 9.31
N ILE A 466 -10.94 -33.01 9.24
CA ILE A 466 -10.14 -32.42 8.13
C ILE A 466 -10.38 -30.93 7.81
N LYS A 467 -11.17 -30.21 8.63
CA LYS A 467 -11.41 -28.77 8.51
C LYS A 467 -10.47 -27.94 9.39
N TYR A 468 -10.10 -26.77 8.91
CA TYR A 468 -9.40 -25.73 9.66
C TYR A 468 -9.79 -24.36 9.10
N TYR A 469 -9.51 -23.29 9.84
CA TYR A 469 -9.99 -21.95 9.51
C TYR A 469 -8.82 -20.97 9.51
N THR A 470 -8.71 -20.16 8.46
CA THR A 470 -7.66 -19.14 8.29
C THR A 470 -8.29 -17.79 7.94
N ASP A 471 -7.69 -16.69 8.37
CA ASP A 471 -8.13 -15.37 7.93
C ASP A 471 -7.66 -15.00 6.52
N ALA A 472 -8.50 -14.25 5.80
CA ALA A 472 -8.12 -13.53 4.59
C ALA A 472 -7.75 -12.09 4.97
N ASN A 473 -6.49 -11.71 4.81
CA ASN A 473 -5.98 -10.34 4.98
C ASN A 473 -6.30 -9.68 6.34
N GLY A 474 -6.47 -10.46 7.42
CA GLY A 474 -6.84 -9.95 8.75
C GLY A 474 -8.35 -9.86 9.02
N ARG A 475 -9.20 -10.09 8.00
CA ARG A 475 -10.63 -9.69 8.01
C ARG A 475 -11.56 -10.90 7.96
N GLN A 476 -11.96 -11.37 6.78
CA GLN A 476 -12.87 -12.52 6.65
C GLN A 476 -12.20 -13.82 7.12
N VAL A 477 -13.00 -14.81 7.49
CA VAL A 477 -12.55 -16.17 7.82
C VAL A 477 -13.01 -17.14 6.74
N LEU A 478 -12.10 -17.98 6.26
CA LEU A 478 -12.39 -19.01 5.27
C LEU A 478 -12.19 -20.40 5.86
N GLU A 479 -13.22 -21.25 5.72
CA GLU A 479 -13.09 -22.68 5.98
C GLU A 479 -12.17 -23.31 4.93
N ARG A 480 -11.16 -24.02 5.40
CA ARG A 480 -10.23 -24.81 4.60
C ARG A 480 -10.51 -26.27 4.89
N ILE A 481 -10.66 -27.06 3.82
CA ILE A 481 -10.82 -28.51 3.89
C ILE A 481 -9.56 -29.10 3.28
N ARG A 482 -8.83 -29.92 4.03
CA ARG A 482 -7.59 -30.53 3.54
C ARG A 482 -7.85 -31.35 2.28
N ASP A 483 -6.93 -31.27 1.31
CA ASP A 483 -6.95 -32.04 0.05
C ASP A 483 -8.12 -31.71 -0.91
N TYR A 484 -8.88 -30.64 -0.63
CA TYR A 484 -10.12 -30.28 -1.36
C TYR A 484 -10.07 -28.86 -1.96
N ARG A 485 -10.84 -28.66 -3.04
CA ARG A 485 -11.14 -27.35 -3.65
C ARG A 485 -12.61 -27.35 -4.09
N PRO A 486 -13.37 -26.25 -3.89
CA PRO A 486 -14.81 -26.25 -4.17
C PRO A 486 -15.16 -26.08 -5.65
N THR A 487 -14.24 -25.55 -6.47
CA THR A 487 -14.51 -25.17 -7.87
C THR A 487 -13.87 -26.08 -8.92
N TRP A 488 -13.07 -27.07 -8.53
CA TRP A 488 -12.59 -28.14 -9.41
C TRP A 488 -12.30 -29.42 -8.65
N HIS A 489 -12.29 -30.57 -9.34
CA HIS A 489 -11.81 -31.82 -8.74
C HIS A 489 -10.30 -31.76 -8.56
N HIS A 490 -9.86 -31.40 -7.36
CA HIS A 490 -8.47 -31.44 -6.96
C HIS A 490 -8.06 -32.87 -6.60
N VAL A 491 -6.94 -33.32 -7.17
CA VAL A 491 -6.15 -34.44 -6.65
C VAL A 491 -4.83 -33.82 -6.17
N PRO A 492 -4.48 -33.93 -4.88
CA PRO A 492 -3.22 -33.39 -4.38
C PRO A 492 -2.05 -34.25 -4.86
N ASP A 493 -1.10 -33.59 -5.49
CA ASP A 493 0.21 -34.08 -5.88
C ASP A 493 1.24 -33.88 -4.76
N ASP A 494 1.16 -32.77 -4.03
CA ASP A 494 1.88 -32.52 -2.78
C ASP A 494 0.88 -32.39 -1.61
N LEU A 495 0.92 -33.34 -0.67
CA LEU A 495 0.00 -33.41 0.48
C LEU A 495 0.24 -32.32 1.55
N VAL A 496 1.36 -31.61 1.49
CA VAL A 496 1.73 -30.56 2.46
C VAL A 496 1.59 -29.18 1.84
N SER A 497 2.31 -28.89 0.76
CA SER A 497 2.37 -27.52 0.21
C SER A 497 1.06 -27.07 -0.43
N SER A 498 0.20 -28.00 -0.89
CA SER A 498 -1.17 -27.73 -1.34
C SER A 498 -2.17 -27.45 -0.22
N ASN A 499 -1.79 -27.70 1.04
CA ASN A 499 -2.60 -27.51 2.24
C ASN A 499 -2.05 -26.38 3.14
N TYR A 500 -1.13 -25.57 2.61
CA TYR A 500 -0.67 -24.33 3.23
C TYR A 500 -1.46 -23.14 2.72
N TYR A 501 -1.87 -22.27 3.64
CA TYR A 501 -2.60 -21.03 3.41
C TYR A 501 -1.90 -19.85 4.09
N PRO A 502 -2.14 -18.60 3.62
CA PRO A 502 -1.65 -17.42 4.32
C PRO A 502 -2.45 -17.23 5.62
N ILE A 503 -1.73 -17.00 6.71
CA ILE A 503 -2.25 -16.63 8.02
C ILE A 503 -1.79 -15.18 8.24
N ASN A 504 -2.68 -14.23 7.99
CA ASN A 504 -2.35 -12.81 8.20
C ASN A 504 -2.59 -12.36 9.64
N SER A 505 -3.41 -13.08 10.41
CA SER A 505 -3.72 -12.80 11.82
C SER A 505 -4.10 -14.01 12.68
N ARG A 506 -4.77 -15.04 12.15
CA ARG A 506 -5.26 -16.17 12.96
C ARG A 506 -5.49 -17.46 12.17
N ILE A 507 -5.24 -18.58 12.84
CA ILE A 507 -5.60 -19.93 12.39
C ILE A 507 -6.24 -20.71 13.54
N TRP A 508 -7.23 -21.56 13.26
CA TRP A 508 -7.78 -22.47 14.26
C TRP A 508 -8.29 -23.81 13.71
N ILE A 509 -8.45 -24.74 14.66
CA ILE A 509 -9.23 -25.98 14.54
C ILE A 509 -10.29 -26.00 15.63
N GLN A 510 -11.40 -26.69 15.38
CA GLN A 510 -12.49 -26.85 16.34
C GLN A 510 -13.16 -28.21 16.23
N ASP A 511 -13.79 -28.65 17.31
CA ASP A 511 -14.85 -29.66 17.32
C ASP A 511 -16.17 -29.01 17.78
N GLN A 512 -17.16 -29.82 18.15
CA GLN A 512 -18.48 -29.33 18.58
C GLN A 512 -18.42 -28.40 19.81
N ASP A 513 -17.53 -28.65 20.76
CA ASP A 513 -17.48 -27.98 22.07
C ASP A 513 -16.21 -27.15 22.29
N ARG A 514 -15.17 -27.34 21.48
CA ARG A 514 -13.81 -26.81 21.71
C ARG A 514 -13.23 -26.18 20.45
N GLN A 515 -12.68 -24.98 20.56
CA GLN A 515 -11.89 -24.30 19.54
C GLN A 515 -10.51 -23.93 20.10
N PHE A 516 -9.45 -24.23 19.34
CA PHE A 516 -8.07 -23.86 19.66
C PHE A 516 -7.53 -22.92 18.58
N THR A 517 -7.37 -21.64 18.93
CA THR A 517 -6.98 -20.58 17.99
C THR A 517 -5.59 -20.05 18.31
N ILE A 518 -4.80 -19.80 17.27
CA ILE A 518 -3.48 -19.20 17.33
C ILE A 518 -3.52 -17.86 16.59
N LEU A 519 -3.09 -16.79 17.25
CA LEU A 519 -2.87 -15.48 16.61
C LEU A 519 -1.40 -15.28 16.25
N THR A 520 -1.12 -14.62 15.13
CA THR A 520 0.25 -14.37 14.64
C THR A 520 0.62 -12.89 14.66
N ASP A 521 1.85 -12.55 15.06
CA ASP A 521 2.33 -11.15 15.09
C ASP A 521 2.79 -10.60 13.72
N ARG A 522 2.65 -11.42 12.67
CA ARG A 522 3.03 -11.17 11.26
C ARG A 522 2.29 -12.14 10.33
N SER A 523 2.35 -11.88 9.03
CA SER A 523 1.96 -12.85 8.00
C SER A 523 2.85 -14.10 8.04
N GLN A 524 2.25 -15.30 8.08
CA GLN A 524 2.95 -16.59 8.08
C GLN A 524 2.18 -17.60 7.20
N GLY A 525 2.85 -18.64 6.70
CA GLY A 525 2.20 -19.79 6.07
C GLY A 525 1.88 -20.88 7.07
N GLY A 526 0.73 -21.53 6.95
CA GLY A 526 0.38 -22.68 7.79
C GLY A 526 -0.91 -23.39 7.38
N GLY A 527 -1.28 -24.43 8.11
CA GLY A 527 -2.46 -25.25 7.82
C GLY A 527 -2.65 -26.40 8.81
N SER A 528 -3.57 -27.31 8.48
CA SER A 528 -3.81 -28.55 9.23
C SER A 528 -3.47 -29.75 8.36
N ILE A 529 -2.27 -30.31 8.53
CA ILE A 529 -1.81 -31.47 7.75
C ILE A 529 -2.40 -32.78 8.31
N TYR A 530 -2.55 -32.88 9.63
CA TYR A 530 -3.17 -34.02 10.32
C TYR A 530 -4.43 -33.59 11.08
N ASP A 531 -5.42 -34.48 11.21
CA ASP A 531 -6.61 -34.18 12.02
C ASP A 531 -6.21 -33.87 13.48
N GLY A 532 -6.82 -32.83 14.05
CA GLY A 532 -6.46 -32.31 15.37
C GLY A 532 -5.16 -31.50 15.42
N SER A 533 -4.51 -31.20 14.29
CA SER A 533 -3.24 -30.44 14.26
C SER A 533 -3.37 -29.04 13.67
N ILE A 534 -2.50 -28.13 14.12
CA ILE A 534 -2.14 -26.89 13.40
C ILE A 534 -0.62 -26.86 13.27
N GLU A 535 -0.11 -26.45 12.11
CA GLU A 535 1.28 -26.02 11.96
C GLU A 535 1.39 -24.65 11.30
N ILE A 536 2.39 -23.88 11.75
CA ILE A 536 2.71 -22.53 11.25
C ILE A 536 4.21 -22.48 10.99
N MET A 537 4.60 -22.15 9.76
CA MET A 537 5.99 -21.96 9.37
C MET A 537 6.49 -20.59 9.80
N VAL A 538 7.55 -20.55 10.60
CA VAL A 538 8.03 -19.35 11.30
C VAL A 538 9.32 -18.77 10.70
N HIS A 539 10.16 -19.60 10.09
CA HIS A 539 11.39 -19.15 9.43
C HIS A 539 11.85 -20.16 8.35
N ARG A 540 12.57 -19.69 7.33
CA ARG A 540 13.03 -20.49 6.18
C ARG A 540 14.46 -20.11 5.84
N ARG A 541 15.33 -21.09 5.57
CA ARG A 541 16.68 -20.85 5.05
C ARG A 541 17.02 -21.90 3.98
N LEU A 542 17.15 -21.45 2.74
CA LEU A 542 17.21 -22.29 1.55
C LEU A 542 18.49 -22.00 0.76
N LEU A 543 18.96 -23.00 0.01
CA LEU A 543 20.27 -22.98 -0.65
C LEU A 543 20.20 -22.93 -2.18
N HIS A 544 18.98 -22.88 -2.72
CA HIS A 544 18.69 -22.85 -4.15
C HIS A 544 17.69 -21.73 -4.47
N ASP A 545 17.74 -21.24 -5.70
CA ASP A 545 16.69 -20.41 -6.30
C ASP A 545 15.59 -21.33 -6.83
N ASP A 546 14.32 -20.89 -6.76
CA ASP A 546 13.18 -21.67 -7.27
C ASP A 546 12.94 -21.49 -8.77
N SER A 547 13.81 -20.75 -9.48
CA SER A 547 13.69 -20.42 -10.89
C SER A 547 12.46 -19.57 -11.26
N MET A 548 11.76 -18.99 -10.29
CA MET A 548 10.58 -18.15 -10.52
C MET A 548 10.92 -16.69 -10.90
N GLY A 549 12.20 -16.28 -10.83
CA GLY A 549 12.69 -15.04 -11.46
C GLY A 549 13.79 -14.29 -10.70
N VAL A 550 13.82 -14.41 -9.36
CA VAL A 550 14.69 -13.68 -8.43
C VAL A 550 16.17 -13.95 -8.63
N LYS A 551 16.53 -15.20 -8.95
CA LYS A 551 17.90 -15.69 -9.20
C LYS A 551 18.80 -15.56 -7.97
N GLU A 552 18.23 -15.71 -6.78
CA GLU A 552 18.91 -15.70 -5.47
C GLU A 552 18.20 -16.69 -4.52
N ALA A 553 18.97 -17.53 -3.83
CA ALA A 553 18.44 -18.41 -2.80
C ALA A 553 18.01 -17.60 -1.56
N LEU A 554 16.94 -18.04 -0.88
CA LEU A 554 16.45 -17.44 0.37
C LEU A 554 17.39 -17.79 1.55
N ASN A 555 18.56 -17.16 1.57
CA ASN A 555 19.66 -17.42 2.49
C ASN A 555 20.03 -16.16 3.30
N GLU A 556 19.05 -15.59 4.02
CA GLU A 556 19.22 -14.33 4.75
C GLU A 556 20.34 -14.42 5.81
N THR A 557 21.22 -13.41 5.86
CA THR A 557 22.34 -13.35 6.81
C THR A 557 22.48 -11.98 7.44
N ALA A 558 22.79 -11.93 8.74
CA ALA A 558 23.15 -10.74 9.48
C ALA A 558 24.35 -11.02 10.41
N TYR A 559 25.20 -10.03 10.65
CA TYR A 559 26.37 -10.14 11.57
C TYR A 559 27.28 -11.36 11.30
N GLY A 560 27.43 -11.78 10.04
CA GLY A 560 28.23 -12.95 9.66
C GLY A 560 27.62 -14.31 9.99
N LYS A 561 26.32 -14.36 10.30
CA LYS A 561 25.53 -15.58 10.59
C LYS A 561 24.24 -15.60 9.77
N GLY A 562 23.58 -16.76 9.68
CA GLY A 562 22.20 -16.83 9.19
C GLY A 562 21.27 -15.99 10.07
N LEU A 563 20.28 -15.34 9.46
CA LEU A 563 19.39 -14.41 10.17
C LEU A 563 18.64 -15.10 11.32
N VAL A 564 18.63 -14.45 12.48
CA VAL A 564 17.85 -14.86 13.66
C VAL A 564 16.56 -14.06 13.71
N VAL A 565 15.45 -14.74 13.94
CA VAL A 565 14.10 -14.14 13.92
C VAL A 565 13.41 -14.47 15.24
N SER A 566 12.98 -13.43 15.96
CA SER A 566 12.07 -13.56 17.10
C SER A 566 10.65 -13.15 16.71
N GLY A 567 9.65 -13.71 17.40
CA GLY A 567 8.24 -13.40 17.17
C GLY A 567 7.29 -13.91 18.25
N LYS A 568 6.01 -13.58 18.09
CA LYS A 568 4.96 -13.88 19.08
C LYS A 568 3.78 -14.64 18.45
N HIS A 569 3.33 -15.67 19.17
CA HIS A 569 2.01 -16.30 19.00
C HIS A 569 1.17 -16.05 20.24
N ILE A 570 -0.16 -15.95 20.09
CA ILE A 570 -1.11 -15.93 21.20
C ILE A 570 -1.99 -17.16 21.08
N LEU A 571 -2.05 -17.99 22.13
CA LEU A 571 -2.96 -19.14 22.20
C LEU A 571 -4.26 -18.76 22.91
N LEU A 572 -5.38 -19.10 22.27
CA LEU A 572 -6.73 -18.96 22.80
C LEU A 572 -7.42 -20.32 22.81
N PHE A 573 -8.14 -20.64 23.89
CA PHE A 573 -8.85 -21.91 24.04
C PHE A 573 -10.20 -21.73 24.75
N ASP A 574 -11.28 -21.87 23.99
CA ASP A 574 -12.66 -21.68 24.45
C ASP A 574 -13.63 -22.51 23.57
N ARG A 575 -14.95 -22.32 23.70
CA ARG A 575 -15.97 -22.86 22.79
C ARG A 575 -15.97 -22.10 21.46
N PRO A 576 -16.42 -22.71 20.35
CA PRO A 576 -16.59 -21.99 19.08
C PRO A 576 -17.45 -20.72 19.23
N SER A 577 -18.60 -20.84 19.90
CA SER A 577 -19.56 -19.74 20.15
C SER A 577 -19.05 -18.56 20.97
N ASP A 578 -17.91 -18.72 21.65
CA ASP A 578 -17.27 -17.70 22.49
C ASP A 578 -15.89 -17.26 21.96
N SER A 579 -15.36 -17.93 20.92
CA SER A 579 -13.98 -17.69 20.46
C SER A 579 -13.84 -16.43 19.62
N ALA A 580 -14.90 -16.03 18.90
CA ALA A 580 -14.90 -14.84 18.05
C ALA A 580 -14.48 -13.58 18.81
N ARG A 581 -15.12 -13.27 19.95
CA ARG A 581 -14.77 -12.10 20.78
C ARG A 581 -13.33 -12.12 21.30
N LEU A 582 -12.73 -13.30 21.47
CA LEU A 582 -11.33 -13.43 21.91
C LEU A 582 -10.36 -13.21 20.73
N HIS A 583 -10.57 -13.88 19.59
CA HIS A 583 -9.62 -13.77 18.47
C HIS A 583 -9.76 -12.48 17.67
N ARG A 584 -10.96 -11.89 17.58
CA ARG A 584 -11.19 -10.58 16.94
C ARG A 584 -10.46 -9.48 17.72
N THR A 585 -10.74 -9.34 19.01
CA THR A 585 -10.12 -8.31 19.86
C THR A 585 -8.62 -8.58 20.10
N GLY A 586 -8.22 -9.84 20.29
CA GLY A 586 -6.83 -10.23 20.48
C GLY A 586 -5.95 -9.93 19.26
N ALA A 587 -6.42 -10.20 18.04
CA ALA A 587 -5.69 -9.88 16.82
C ALA A 587 -5.55 -8.37 16.63
N GLN A 588 -6.61 -7.61 16.92
CA GLN A 588 -6.57 -6.14 16.93
C GLN A 588 -5.49 -5.63 17.90
N GLN A 589 -5.48 -6.10 19.15
CA GLN A 589 -4.50 -5.69 20.17
C GLN A 589 -3.06 -6.12 19.86
N LEU A 590 -2.86 -7.22 19.12
CA LEU A 590 -1.54 -7.69 18.70
C LEU A 590 -0.93 -6.83 17.58
N PHE A 591 -1.74 -6.33 16.65
CA PHE A 591 -1.28 -5.41 15.60
C PHE A 591 -1.22 -3.96 16.07
N MET A 592 -2.29 -3.51 16.72
CA MET A 592 -2.45 -2.16 17.27
C MET A 592 -1.91 -2.10 18.71
N HIS A 593 -0.78 -2.79 18.96
CA HIS A 593 -0.15 -2.85 20.27
C HIS A 593 0.28 -1.43 20.70
N PRO A 594 0.13 -1.06 21.99
CA PRO A 594 0.56 0.25 22.45
C PRO A 594 2.00 0.61 22.07
N LEU A 595 2.20 1.83 21.56
CA LEU A 595 3.52 2.34 21.18
C LEU A 595 4.19 2.96 22.40
N ALA A 596 5.38 2.47 22.73
CA ALA A 596 6.21 2.99 23.81
C ALA A 596 7.20 4.03 23.28
N THR A 597 7.04 5.29 23.69
CA THR A 597 8.10 6.30 23.59
C THR A 597 8.80 6.48 24.93
N TYR A 598 10.07 6.83 24.86
CA TYR A 598 10.95 6.97 26.01
C TYR A 598 11.55 8.36 26.02
N SER A 599 11.84 8.90 27.21
CA SER A 599 12.57 10.17 27.32
C SER A 599 13.37 10.28 28.60
N LEU A 600 14.40 11.12 28.60
CA LEU A 600 15.24 11.41 29.76
C LEU A 600 14.74 12.72 30.40
N PRO A 601 14.06 12.68 31.55
CA PRO A 601 13.44 13.87 32.13
C PRO A 601 14.49 14.79 32.77
N ASN A 602 14.35 16.09 32.51
CA ASN A 602 15.18 17.15 33.10
C ASN A 602 14.80 17.50 34.56
N THR A 603 13.86 16.76 35.15
CA THR A 603 13.31 16.97 36.49
C THR A 603 14.00 16.10 37.53
N SER A 604 14.25 16.60 38.74
CA SER A 604 14.98 15.87 39.79
C SER A 604 14.20 14.73 40.49
N SER A 605 12.90 14.59 40.24
CA SER A 605 12.06 13.54 40.84
C SER A 605 10.78 13.33 40.02
N HIS A 606 10.08 12.22 40.28
CA HIS A 606 8.70 12.01 39.79
C HIS A 606 7.77 13.17 40.20
N THR A 607 7.86 13.68 41.43
CA THR A 607 6.98 14.75 41.91
C THR A 607 7.09 15.99 41.04
N ASN A 608 8.32 16.44 40.75
CA ASN A 608 8.56 17.60 39.88
C ASN A 608 8.06 17.35 38.43
N TYR A 609 8.23 16.13 37.92
CA TYR A 609 7.67 15.74 36.61
C TYR A 609 6.13 15.82 36.61
N SER A 610 5.50 15.31 37.67
CA SER A 610 4.04 15.30 37.84
C SER A 610 3.44 16.70 38.02
N GLU A 611 4.20 17.68 38.54
CA GLU A 611 3.77 19.09 38.63
C GLU A 611 3.71 19.75 37.24
N MET A 612 4.67 19.41 36.37
CA MET A 612 4.86 20.03 35.06
C MET A 612 4.01 19.39 33.95
N PHE A 613 3.84 18.06 33.98
CA PHE A 613 3.28 17.30 32.86
C PHE A 613 2.00 16.52 33.23
N ARG A 614 1.12 16.35 32.24
CA ARG A 614 -0.03 15.46 32.26
C ARG A 614 0.48 14.05 31.98
N GLN A 615 0.40 13.17 32.96
CA GLN A 615 0.88 11.78 32.85
C GLN A 615 -0.20 10.83 32.31
N SER A 616 -1.42 11.32 32.07
CA SER A 616 -2.55 10.56 31.53
C SER A 616 -3.41 11.46 30.67
N TRP A 617 -3.85 10.96 29.51
CA TRP A 617 -4.78 11.65 28.62
C TRP A 617 -5.52 10.66 27.73
N SER A 618 -6.76 10.98 27.35
CA SER A 618 -7.66 10.16 26.52
C SER A 618 -8.36 11.04 25.49
N ALA A 619 -8.46 10.58 24.25
CA ALA A 619 -9.28 11.24 23.24
C ALA A 619 -10.78 11.03 23.49
N LEU A 620 -11.14 9.94 24.17
CA LEU A 620 -12.50 9.51 24.46
C LEU A 620 -12.86 9.76 25.94
N SER A 621 -14.14 10.05 26.22
CA SER A 621 -14.64 10.00 27.60
C SER A 621 -14.90 8.56 28.07
N ASP A 622 -15.34 7.70 27.16
CA ASP A 622 -15.86 6.36 27.45
C ASP A 622 -15.40 5.35 26.38
N ALA A 623 -15.46 4.07 26.72
CA ALA A 623 -15.10 2.98 25.80
C ALA A 623 -16.20 2.73 24.74
N MET A 624 -15.79 2.46 23.50
CA MET A 624 -16.72 2.13 22.41
C MET A 624 -17.12 0.63 22.40
N PRO A 625 -18.21 0.26 21.70
CA PRO A 625 -18.64 -1.14 21.57
C PRO A 625 -17.58 -2.04 20.93
N LEU A 626 -17.35 -3.22 21.52
CA LEU A 626 -16.25 -4.13 21.12
C LEU A 626 -16.31 -4.65 19.68
N ASN A 627 -17.45 -4.56 19.00
CA ASN A 627 -17.61 -4.94 17.59
C ASN A 627 -17.22 -3.84 16.57
N VAL A 628 -16.78 -2.68 17.05
CA VAL A 628 -16.31 -1.56 16.21
C VAL A 628 -14.78 -1.45 16.27
N HIS A 629 -14.14 -1.24 15.12
CA HIS A 629 -12.69 -0.95 15.03
C HIS A 629 -12.44 0.32 14.22
N LEU A 630 -11.62 1.22 14.76
CA LEU A 630 -11.16 2.44 14.09
C LEU A 630 -9.93 2.16 13.21
N LEU A 631 -10.15 1.67 11.99
CA LEU A 631 -9.11 1.42 10.97
C LEU A 631 -8.26 2.64 10.63
N THR A 632 -8.80 3.85 10.78
CA THR A 632 -8.11 5.11 10.50
C THR A 632 -8.80 6.23 11.26
N PHE A 633 -8.03 7.00 12.02
CA PHE A 633 -8.38 8.39 12.32
C PHE A 633 -7.27 9.30 11.80
N ASP A 634 -7.60 10.06 10.77
CA ASP A 634 -6.74 11.04 10.14
C ASP A 634 -7.21 12.47 10.49
N GLN A 635 -6.34 13.45 10.26
CA GLN A 635 -6.73 14.86 10.07
C GLN A 635 -6.33 15.22 8.64
N LEU A 636 -7.29 15.63 7.81
CA LEU A 636 -6.97 16.09 6.47
C LEU A 636 -6.42 17.54 6.55
N ALA A 637 -7.13 18.53 6.00
CA ALA A 637 -6.82 19.94 6.23
C ALA A 637 -6.95 20.30 7.74
N PRO A 638 -6.48 21.48 8.19
CA PRO A 638 -6.79 21.98 9.53
C PRO A 638 -8.30 21.89 9.84
N LYS A 639 -8.65 21.07 10.84
CA LYS A 639 -10.03 20.71 11.26
C LYS A 639 -10.88 19.88 10.30
N GLN A 640 -10.32 19.36 9.21
CA GLN A 640 -10.93 18.30 8.40
C GLN A 640 -10.35 16.94 8.85
N TYR A 641 -11.11 15.85 8.80
CA TYR A 641 -10.67 14.54 9.31
C TYR A 641 -11.30 13.39 8.51
N LEU A 642 -10.49 12.44 8.06
CA LEU A 642 -10.91 11.19 7.42
C LEU A 642 -10.92 10.07 8.47
N VAL A 643 -12.12 9.67 8.82
CA VAL A 643 -12.40 8.56 9.73
C VAL A 643 -12.70 7.32 8.89
N ARG A 644 -12.20 6.16 9.32
CA ARG A 644 -12.78 4.87 8.90
C ARG A 644 -12.97 3.97 10.09
N VAL A 645 -14.19 3.47 10.21
CA VAL A 645 -14.59 2.43 11.15
C VAL A 645 -14.98 1.18 10.37
N GLU A 646 -14.85 0.02 11.00
CA GLU A 646 -15.40 -1.24 10.50
C GLU A 646 -16.17 -1.99 11.58
N HIS A 647 -17.19 -2.73 11.16
CA HIS A 647 -17.71 -3.85 11.92
C HIS A 647 -16.86 -5.08 11.57
N TYR A 648 -16.01 -5.52 12.48
CA TYR A 648 -14.96 -6.51 12.19
C TYR A 648 -15.32 -7.95 12.57
N PHE A 649 -16.49 -8.16 13.18
CA PHE A 649 -17.13 -9.46 13.37
C PHE A 649 -18.02 -9.77 12.16
N GLU A 650 -18.00 -11.03 11.72
CA GLU A 650 -18.82 -11.53 10.61
C GLU A 650 -20.21 -11.97 11.08
N SER A 651 -21.14 -12.20 10.15
CA SER A 651 -22.48 -12.68 10.49
C SER A 651 -22.42 -14.05 11.17
N HIS A 652 -23.12 -14.18 12.30
CA HIS A 652 -23.22 -15.41 13.11
C HIS A 652 -21.96 -15.88 13.86
N GLU A 653 -20.86 -15.12 13.85
CA GLU A 653 -19.66 -15.43 14.67
C GLU A 653 -19.89 -15.32 16.19
N ASP A 654 -20.65 -14.33 16.65
CA ASP A 654 -20.88 -14.05 18.06
C ASP A 654 -22.32 -13.60 18.29
N GLU A 655 -23.02 -14.23 19.24
CA GLU A 655 -24.43 -13.93 19.54
C GLU A 655 -24.68 -12.45 19.86
N PHE A 656 -23.70 -11.74 20.42
CA PHE A 656 -23.81 -10.34 20.83
C PHE A 656 -23.07 -9.40 19.89
N TYR A 657 -21.85 -9.76 19.49
CA TYR A 657 -20.96 -8.87 18.72
C TYR A 657 -21.12 -8.99 17.20
N SER A 658 -21.85 -9.97 16.67
CA SER A 658 -22.27 -10.00 15.25
C SER A 658 -23.55 -9.21 14.98
N LYS A 659 -24.11 -8.50 15.98
CA LYS A 659 -25.33 -7.68 15.83
C LYS A 659 -24.98 -6.25 15.41
N SER A 660 -25.85 -5.65 14.59
CA SER A 660 -25.75 -4.25 14.15
C SER A 660 -25.60 -3.28 15.32
N VAL A 661 -24.68 -2.32 15.20
CA VAL A 661 -24.38 -1.33 16.24
C VAL A 661 -24.39 0.08 15.65
N THR A 662 -24.92 1.03 16.42
CA THR A 662 -24.89 2.47 16.11
C THR A 662 -23.82 3.14 16.96
N ILE A 663 -23.04 4.05 16.38
CA ILE A 663 -22.03 4.86 17.09
C ILE A 663 -22.23 6.35 16.84
N GLU A 664 -22.03 7.15 17.88
CA GLU A 664 -22.04 8.61 17.76
C GLU A 664 -20.62 9.14 17.57
N LEU A 665 -20.26 9.48 16.33
CA LEU A 665 -18.91 9.99 16.02
C LEU A 665 -18.59 11.31 16.74
N GLN A 666 -19.60 12.11 17.12
CA GLN A 666 -19.41 13.29 17.97
C GLN A 666 -18.92 12.94 19.39
N ILE A 667 -19.25 11.76 19.93
CA ILE A 667 -18.66 11.26 21.18
C ILE A 667 -17.21 10.83 20.91
N LEU A 668 -16.98 10.08 19.82
CA LEU A 668 -15.66 9.57 19.43
C LEU A 668 -14.62 10.70 19.21
N PHE A 669 -15.07 11.89 18.79
CA PHE A 669 -14.20 13.00 18.40
C PHE A 669 -14.41 14.30 19.16
N LYS A 670 -15.10 14.26 20.32
CA LYS A 670 -15.32 15.43 21.19
C LYS A 670 -14.03 16.20 21.54
N SER A 671 -12.90 15.51 21.61
CA SER A 671 -11.57 16.06 21.90
C SER A 671 -10.99 16.96 20.79
N ILE A 672 -11.47 16.85 19.54
CA ILE A 672 -11.09 17.77 18.43
C ILE A 672 -12.15 18.86 18.15
N GLY A 673 -13.29 18.81 18.83
CA GLY A 673 -14.34 19.83 18.79
C GLY A 673 -15.69 19.32 18.30
N THR A 674 -16.51 20.24 17.79
CA THR A 674 -17.82 19.92 17.18
C THR A 674 -17.64 19.44 15.74
N ILE A 675 -18.29 18.34 15.38
CA ILE A 675 -18.44 17.89 14.00
C ILE A 675 -19.55 18.74 13.36
N ASN A 676 -19.20 19.56 12.37
CA ASN A 676 -20.15 20.44 11.70
C ASN A 676 -20.77 19.82 10.45
N ASP A 677 -20.10 18.83 9.85
CA ASP A 677 -20.47 18.18 8.59
C ASP A 677 -19.83 16.77 8.52
N MET A 678 -20.39 15.88 7.69
CA MET A 678 -19.93 14.52 7.49
C MET A 678 -20.39 13.97 6.14
N THR A 679 -19.44 13.58 5.28
CA THR A 679 -19.71 12.89 4.01
C THR A 679 -19.35 11.42 4.13
N GLU A 680 -20.28 10.50 3.84
CA GLU A 680 -19.91 9.10 3.63
C GLU A 680 -19.25 8.96 2.27
N LEU A 681 -18.04 8.38 2.28
CA LEU A 681 -17.27 8.08 1.09
C LEU A 681 -17.11 6.56 1.02
N ILE A 682 -17.01 6.01 -0.19
CA ILE A 682 -16.58 4.62 -0.35
C ILE A 682 -15.22 4.43 0.35
N LEU A 683 -14.81 3.18 0.57
CA LEU A 683 -13.54 2.81 1.21
C LEU A 683 -12.32 3.68 0.81
N THR A 684 -12.31 4.15 -0.44
CA THR A 684 -11.29 4.98 -1.06
C THR A 684 -11.24 6.45 -0.64
N ALA A 685 -12.23 7.01 0.04
CA ALA A 685 -12.33 8.45 0.26
C ALA A 685 -12.26 9.38 -0.97
N ASN A 686 -12.30 8.90 -2.23
CA ASN A 686 -12.53 9.81 -3.36
C ASN A 686 -13.99 10.07 -3.58
N LEU A 687 -14.73 8.99 -3.65
CA LEU A 687 -16.06 8.93 -4.19
C LEU A 687 -17.02 8.87 -3.01
N PRO A 688 -17.90 9.86 -2.82
CA PRO A 688 -19.03 9.72 -1.91
C PRO A 688 -19.76 8.37 -2.12
N SER A 689 -20.25 7.74 -1.06
CA SER A 689 -20.84 6.40 -1.20
C SER A 689 -22.25 6.43 -1.82
N SER A 690 -22.83 7.62 -1.93
CA SER A 690 -23.90 7.96 -2.86
C SER A 690 -23.43 8.03 -4.33
N GLU A 691 -22.23 7.52 -4.64
CA GLU A 691 -21.59 7.57 -5.96
C GLU A 691 -20.77 6.28 -6.35
N LEU A 692 -21.12 5.04 -5.93
CA LEU A 692 -20.54 3.70 -6.30
C LEU A 692 -21.36 2.81 -7.32
N HIS A 693 -20.80 2.23 -8.40
CA HIS A 693 -21.59 1.48 -9.42
C HIS A 693 -20.95 0.14 -9.74
N ARG A 694 -21.78 -0.75 -10.26
CA ARG A 694 -21.38 -2.01 -10.89
C ARG A 694 -22.14 -2.22 -12.21
N LEU A 695 -21.47 -2.90 -13.14
CA LEU A 695 -22.06 -3.46 -14.36
C LEU A 695 -23.02 -4.59 -13.95
N GLN A 696 -24.24 -4.64 -14.49
CA GLN A 696 -25.19 -5.73 -14.22
C GLN A 696 -24.75 -7.05 -14.87
N TRP A 697 -24.63 -8.14 -14.10
CA TRP A 697 -24.27 -9.44 -14.65
C TRP A 697 -25.40 -10.48 -14.54
N ASN A 698 -25.91 -10.93 -15.69
CA ASN A 698 -26.78 -12.10 -15.76
C ASN A 698 -26.04 -13.33 -15.22
N ILE A 699 -26.46 -13.88 -14.08
CA ILE A 699 -25.88 -15.10 -13.48
C ILE A 699 -26.70 -16.35 -13.81
N LYS A 700 -26.05 -17.52 -13.75
CA LYS A 700 -26.69 -18.82 -14.03
C LYS A 700 -27.80 -19.15 -13.05
N ASP A 701 -27.58 -18.87 -11.77
CA ASP A 701 -28.33 -19.41 -10.64
C ASP A 701 -29.70 -18.74 -10.39
N GLN A 702 -30.14 -17.87 -11.29
CA GLN A 702 -31.51 -17.32 -11.27
C GLN A 702 -32.54 -18.30 -11.84
N GLU A 703 -33.06 -19.16 -10.95
CA GLU A 703 -34.47 -19.55 -10.92
C GLU A 703 -35.02 -19.38 -9.49
N SER A 704 -36.29 -19.00 -9.37
CA SER A 704 -37.05 -18.83 -8.10
C SER A 704 -36.69 -17.67 -7.15
N SER A 705 -36.91 -16.43 -7.59
CA SER A 705 -37.90 -15.55 -6.90
C SER A 705 -38.24 -14.32 -7.73
N HIS A 706 -39.54 -14.12 -8.05
CA HIS A 706 -40.05 -12.90 -8.69
C HIS A 706 -40.99 -12.14 -7.75
N THR A 707 -40.78 -10.83 -7.63
CA THR A 707 -41.82 -9.87 -7.24
C THR A 707 -41.71 -8.66 -8.16
N ASN A 708 -42.81 -8.21 -8.76
CA ASN A 708 -42.81 -7.16 -9.79
C ASN A 708 -42.86 -5.75 -9.20
N MET A 709 -42.19 -4.80 -9.86
CA MET A 709 -42.61 -3.39 -9.90
C MET A 709 -42.21 -2.77 -11.26
N PHE A 710 -43.06 -1.91 -11.82
CA PHE A 710 -42.93 -1.35 -13.17
C PHE A 710 -42.69 0.18 -13.13
N LEU A 711 -41.75 0.66 -13.97
CA LEU A 711 -41.75 1.99 -14.64
C LEU A 711 -41.62 3.25 -13.73
N LEU A 712 -41.00 4.38 -14.13
CA LEU A 712 -40.50 4.88 -15.43
C LEU A 712 -39.23 5.76 -15.23
N GLU A 713 -38.55 6.07 -16.35
CA GLU A 713 -37.66 7.24 -16.61
C GLU A 713 -36.44 7.55 -15.70
N ARG A 714 -35.23 7.49 -16.32
CA ARG A 714 -34.10 8.42 -16.09
C ARG A 714 -33.05 8.32 -17.21
N ILE A 715 -32.55 9.46 -17.70
CA ILE A 715 -31.55 9.50 -18.80
C ILE A 715 -30.12 9.19 -18.30
N ARG A 716 -29.86 9.32 -16.99
CA ARG A 716 -28.61 8.92 -16.32
C ARG A 716 -28.13 7.51 -16.72
N ASP A 717 -29.02 6.52 -16.69
CA ASP A 717 -28.69 5.12 -16.97
C ASP A 717 -28.92 4.76 -18.46
N TYR A 718 -29.14 5.78 -19.30
CA TYR A 718 -29.16 5.61 -20.75
C TYR A 718 -27.74 5.56 -21.31
N ARG A 719 -27.54 4.69 -22.31
CA ARG A 719 -26.36 4.66 -23.17
C ARG A 719 -26.87 4.35 -24.58
N PRO A 720 -26.54 5.15 -25.62
CA PRO A 720 -27.15 5.01 -26.96
C PRO A 720 -26.79 3.72 -27.72
N THR A 721 -26.11 2.76 -27.08
CA THR A 721 -25.64 1.51 -27.69
C THR A 721 -25.88 0.26 -26.82
N TRP A 722 -26.59 0.36 -25.69
CA TRP A 722 -27.09 -0.75 -24.86
C TRP A 722 -27.95 -0.25 -23.68
N HIS A 723 -28.84 -1.08 -23.14
CA HIS A 723 -29.50 -0.76 -21.87
C HIS A 723 -28.59 -1.11 -20.68
N HIS A 724 -28.30 -0.10 -19.85
CA HIS A 724 -27.61 -0.23 -18.58
C HIS A 724 -28.66 -0.24 -17.47
N VAL A 725 -28.86 -1.40 -16.86
CA VAL A 725 -29.37 -1.46 -15.48
C VAL A 725 -28.12 -1.49 -14.56
N PRO A 726 -28.15 -0.92 -13.35
CA PRO A 726 -26.99 -0.89 -12.47
C PRO A 726 -26.99 -2.00 -11.40
N ASP A 727 -25.86 -2.67 -11.14
CA ASP A 727 -25.71 -3.62 -9.99
C ASP A 727 -25.32 -2.92 -8.68
N ASP A 728 -24.98 -1.64 -8.83
CA ASP A 728 -24.84 -0.60 -7.82
C ASP A 728 -24.99 0.68 -8.64
N LEU A 729 -25.56 1.75 -8.10
CA LEU A 729 -26.27 2.75 -8.91
C LEU A 729 -25.41 3.95 -9.37
N VAL A 730 -24.13 3.94 -8.98
CA VAL A 730 -23.60 5.16 -8.40
C VAL A 730 -22.16 5.63 -8.89
N SER A 731 -21.25 4.80 -9.49
CA SER A 731 -19.89 5.11 -10.12
C SER A 731 -19.48 4.70 -11.60
N SER A 732 -20.38 4.25 -12.49
CA SER A 732 -20.18 3.85 -13.90
C SER A 732 -20.94 4.80 -14.85
N ASN A 733 -21.62 5.76 -14.23
CA ASN A 733 -21.85 7.12 -14.67
C ASN A 733 -20.75 8.07 -14.15
N TYR A 734 -19.51 7.58 -14.02
CA TYR A 734 -18.45 8.28 -13.32
C TYR A 734 -17.16 8.23 -14.12
N TYR A 735 -16.64 9.42 -14.42
CA TYR A 735 -15.71 9.67 -15.52
C TYR A 735 -14.55 10.56 -15.06
N PRO A 736 -13.37 10.50 -15.68
CA PRO A 736 -12.26 11.37 -15.32
C PRO A 736 -12.56 12.83 -15.70
N ILE A 737 -12.67 13.71 -14.70
CA ILE A 737 -12.64 15.16 -14.89
C ILE A 737 -11.18 15.59 -14.93
N ASN A 738 -10.70 16.03 -16.09
CA ASN A 738 -9.36 16.65 -16.20
C ASN A 738 -9.38 18.18 -16.08
N SER A 739 -10.56 18.82 -16.11
CA SER A 739 -10.68 20.28 -15.94
C SER A 739 -12.09 20.76 -15.55
N ARG A 740 -13.15 20.15 -16.10
CA ARG A 740 -14.53 20.56 -15.84
C ARG A 740 -15.57 19.46 -16.05
N ILE A 741 -16.70 19.59 -15.37
CA ILE A 741 -17.93 18.80 -15.52
C ILE A 741 -19.14 19.73 -15.49
N TRP A 742 -20.23 19.39 -16.19
CA TRP A 742 -21.46 20.17 -16.16
C TRP A 742 -22.72 19.32 -16.29
N ILE A 743 -23.84 19.91 -15.89
CA ILE A 743 -25.20 19.47 -16.21
C ILE A 743 -25.97 20.65 -16.80
N GLN A 744 -26.96 20.37 -17.62
CA GLN A 744 -27.77 21.40 -18.28
C GLN A 744 -29.23 20.96 -18.47
N ASP A 745 -30.12 21.93 -18.44
CA ASP A 745 -31.46 21.83 -19.03
C ASP A 745 -31.50 22.61 -20.36
N GLN A 746 -32.69 23.04 -20.79
CA GLN A 746 -32.85 23.78 -22.06
C GLN A 746 -32.39 25.24 -21.97
N ASP A 747 -32.44 25.85 -20.79
CA ASP A 747 -32.19 27.28 -20.57
C ASP A 747 -30.94 27.55 -19.71
N ARG A 748 -30.48 26.57 -18.92
CA ARG A 748 -29.48 26.73 -17.87
C ARG A 748 -28.44 25.62 -17.89
N GLN A 749 -27.19 25.98 -17.59
CA GLN A 749 -26.09 25.07 -17.36
C GLN A 749 -25.38 25.41 -16.05
N PHE A 750 -25.15 24.39 -15.23
CA PHE A 750 -24.32 24.45 -14.04
C PHE A 750 -23.02 23.71 -14.35
N THR A 751 -21.87 24.39 -14.23
CA THR A 751 -20.54 23.83 -14.50
C THR A 751 -19.66 23.95 -13.26
N ILE A 752 -18.90 22.90 -12.96
CA ILE A 752 -17.85 22.92 -11.94
C ILE A 752 -16.49 22.72 -12.62
N LEU A 753 -15.55 23.60 -12.27
CA LEU A 753 -14.14 23.51 -12.66
C LEU A 753 -13.32 22.86 -11.54
N THR A 754 -12.35 22.02 -11.89
CA THR A 754 -11.43 21.38 -10.94
C THR A 754 -10.00 21.88 -11.14
N ASP A 755 -9.24 22.05 -10.05
CA ASP A 755 -7.84 22.49 -10.07
C ASP A 755 -6.82 21.35 -10.23
N ARG A 756 -7.33 20.12 -10.44
CA ARG A 756 -6.59 18.88 -10.63
C ARG A 756 -7.49 17.85 -11.30
N SER A 757 -6.90 16.80 -11.87
CA SER A 757 -7.68 15.64 -12.34
C SER A 757 -8.36 14.95 -11.16
N GLN A 758 -9.66 14.74 -11.28
CA GLN A 758 -10.54 14.06 -10.33
C GLN A 758 -11.46 13.13 -11.12
N GLY A 759 -12.36 12.40 -10.45
CA GLY A 759 -13.53 11.86 -11.16
C GLY A 759 -14.72 12.79 -11.01
N GLY A 760 -15.76 12.60 -11.82
CA GLY A 760 -17.09 13.13 -11.54
C GLY A 760 -18.22 12.38 -12.24
N GLY A 761 -19.43 12.62 -11.75
CA GLY A 761 -20.68 12.07 -12.25
C GLY A 761 -21.86 13.02 -12.06
N SER A 762 -23.05 12.51 -12.35
CA SER A 762 -24.33 13.20 -12.22
C SER A 762 -25.40 12.16 -11.88
N ILE A 763 -25.43 11.69 -10.63
CA ILE A 763 -26.28 10.56 -10.24
C ILE A 763 -27.72 10.98 -9.98
N TYR A 764 -28.00 12.24 -9.67
CA TYR A 764 -29.37 12.72 -9.57
C TYR A 764 -29.61 13.85 -10.57
N ASP A 765 -30.80 13.88 -11.14
CA ASP A 765 -31.21 14.92 -12.08
C ASP A 765 -31.15 16.27 -11.35
N GLY A 766 -30.14 17.09 -11.67
CA GLY A 766 -29.83 18.33 -10.95
C GLY A 766 -28.61 18.28 -10.01
N SER A 767 -27.95 17.14 -9.81
CA SER A 767 -26.67 17.05 -9.08
C SER A 767 -25.47 16.97 -10.03
N ILE A 768 -24.37 17.61 -9.64
CA ILE A 768 -23.02 17.28 -10.08
C ILE A 768 -22.28 16.76 -8.87
N GLU A 769 -21.51 15.71 -9.11
CA GLU A 769 -20.82 14.95 -8.10
C GLU A 769 -19.36 14.81 -8.50
N ILE A 770 -18.44 15.04 -7.55
CA ILE A 770 -17.00 15.10 -7.82
C ILE A 770 -16.22 14.30 -6.78
N MET A 771 -15.38 13.43 -7.31
CA MET A 771 -14.66 12.37 -6.65
C MET A 771 -13.25 12.86 -6.31
N VAL A 772 -13.09 13.50 -5.16
CA VAL A 772 -12.00 14.48 -4.96
C VAL A 772 -10.59 13.92 -4.69
N HIS A 773 -10.39 12.68 -4.21
CA HIS A 773 -9.08 12.15 -3.73
C HIS A 773 -9.03 10.62 -3.48
N ARG A 774 -8.33 9.77 -4.27
CA ARG A 774 -8.58 8.29 -4.30
C ARG A 774 -7.73 7.44 -3.37
N ARG A 775 -7.83 7.72 -2.08
CA ARG A 775 -7.31 6.92 -0.96
C ARG A 775 -7.84 5.46 -0.77
N LEU A 776 -7.87 4.58 -1.78
CA LEU A 776 -8.19 3.13 -1.64
C LEU A 776 -7.51 2.47 -0.42
N LEU A 777 -8.26 1.85 0.52
CA LEU A 777 -7.60 1.00 1.55
C LEU A 777 -7.13 -0.35 1.02
N HIS A 778 -7.66 -0.82 -0.11
CA HIS A 778 -7.39 -2.15 -0.65
C HIS A 778 -6.89 -2.05 -2.09
N ASP A 779 -5.90 -2.88 -2.41
CA ASP A 779 -5.33 -3.06 -3.75
C ASP A 779 -6.38 -3.72 -4.66
N ASP A 780 -6.43 -3.32 -5.93
CA ASP A 780 -7.28 -3.96 -6.95
C ASP A 780 -6.55 -5.10 -7.68
N SER A 781 -5.27 -5.31 -7.37
CA SER A 781 -4.38 -6.35 -7.89
C SER A 781 -4.07 -6.25 -9.39
N MET A 782 -4.36 -5.11 -10.04
CA MET A 782 -4.24 -4.94 -11.49
C MET A 782 -2.85 -4.46 -11.99
N GLY A 783 -1.84 -4.32 -11.13
CA GLY A 783 -0.45 -4.20 -11.60
C GLY A 783 0.56 -3.56 -10.65
N VAL A 784 0.17 -2.49 -9.92
CA VAL A 784 1.07 -1.78 -8.99
C VAL A 784 1.23 -2.49 -7.65
N LYS A 785 0.23 -3.29 -7.25
CA LYS A 785 0.26 -4.22 -6.12
C LYS A 785 0.45 -3.53 -4.76
N GLU A 786 -0.09 -2.32 -4.67
CA GLU A 786 -0.39 -1.61 -3.43
C GLU A 786 -1.78 -0.99 -3.55
N ALA A 787 -2.46 -0.81 -2.43
CA ALA A 787 -3.67 0.01 -2.42
C ALA A 787 -3.28 1.47 -2.71
N LEU A 788 -4.08 2.20 -3.49
CA LEU A 788 -3.95 3.65 -3.64
C LEU A 788 -4.34 4.38 -2.33
N ASN A 789 -3.77 3.99 -1.19
CA ASN A 789 -4.13 4.44 0.16
C ASN A 789 -3.59 5.84 0.45
N GLU A 790 -3.18 6.58 -0.59
CA GLU A 790 -2.67 7.95 -0.64
C GLU A 790 -2.58 8.56 0.76
N THR A 791 -1.48 8.27 1.45
CA THR A 791 -1.32 8.65 2.85
C THR A 791 -0.04 9.43 3.05
N ALA A 792 -0.13 10.33 4.02
CA ALA A 792 0.87 11.16 4.59
C ALA A 792 0.35 11.88 5.84
N TYR A 793 1.18 12.01 6.88
CA TYR A 793 0.91 12.63 8.18
C TYR A 793 0.50 11.76 9.39
N GLY A 794 0.87 10.48 9.49
CA GLY A 794 0.72 9.46 8.47
C GLY A 794 -0.77 9.19 8.43
N LYS A 795 -1.48 9.52 7.35
CA LYS A 795 -2.83 10.12 7.44
C LYS A 795 -3.34 10.31 6.00
N GLY A 796 -4.62 10.32 5.66
CA GLY A 796 -5.05 10.50 4.26
C GLY A 796 -4.43 11.72 3.56
N LEU A 797 -4.28 11.65 2.23
CA LEU A 797 -3.68 12.74 1.47
C LEU A 797 -4.60 13.96 1.48
N VAL A 798 -4.04 15.09 1.85
CA VAL A 798 -4.80 16.34 2.02
C VAL A 798 -4.89 17.05 0.69
N VAL A 799 -5.84 16.58 -0.10
CA VAL A 799 -6.18 17.16 -1.39
C VAL A 799 -7.07 18.38 -1.14
N SER A 800 -6.45 19.47 -0.68
CA SER A 800 -7.07 20.80 -0.67
C SER A 800 -7.19 21.29 -2.13
N GLY A 801 -8.28 20.87 -2.77
CA GLY A 801 -8.68 21.33 -4.11
C GLY A 801 -9.51 22.61 -4.05
N LYS A 802 -9.36 23.44 -5.07
CA LYS A 802 -10.25 24.58 -5.36
C LYS A 802 -11.18 24.20 -6.50
N HIS A 803 -12.48 24.20 -6.24
CA HIS A 803 -13.51 24.19 -7.27
C HIS A 803 -13.96 25.62 -7.59
N ILE A 804 -14.33 25.87 -8.84
CA ILE A 804 -15.03 27.09 -9.25
C ILE A 804 -16.39 26.70 -9.82
N LEU A 805 -17.45 27.28 -9.25
CA LEU A 805 -18.84 27.05 -9.63
C LEU A 805 -19.29 28.13 -10.61
N LEU A 806 -19.85 27.72 -11.74
CA LEU A 806 -20.34 28.60 -12.80
C LEU A 806 -21.79 28.26 -13.14
N PHE A 807 -22.65 29.28 -13.18
CA PHE A 807 -24.04 29.18 -13.60
C PHE A 807 -24.25 30.14 -14.77
N ASP A 808 -24.65 29.63 -15.92
CA ASP A 808 -24.93 30.42 -17.13
C ASP A 808 -25.98 29.72 -18.00
N ARG A 809 -26.25 30.22 -19.19
CA ARG A 809 -26.97 29.51 -20.25
C ARG A 809 -26.04 28.52 -20.96
N PRO A 810 -26.53 27.40 -21.53
CA PRO A 810 -25.70 26.49 -22.30
C PRO A 810 -24.92 27.18 -23.43
N SER A 811 -25.57 28.13 -24.12
CA SER A 811 -25.02 28.96 -25.20
C SER A 811 -23.81 29.82 -24.85
N ASP A 812 -23.66 30.18 -23.57
CA ASP A 812 -22.67 31.15 -23.08
C ASP A 812 -21.64 30.52 -22.14
N SER A 813 -21.97 29.33 -21.63
CA SER A 813 -21.19 28.56 -20.65
C SER A 813 -19.73 28.33 -21.06
N ALA A 814 -19.49 28.11 -22.36
CA ALA A 814 -18.19 27.86 -22.95
C ALA A 814 -17.17 28.95 -22.59
N ARG A 815 -17.57 30.21 -22.76
CA ARG A 815 -16.77 31.41 -22.49
C ARG A 815 -16.27 31.46 -21.06
N LEU A 816 -17.15 31.16 -20.10
CA LEU A 816 -16.81 31.19 -18.67
C LEU A 816 -16.03 29.94 -18.26
N HIS A 817 -16.43 28.75 -18.74
CA HIS A 817 -15.88 27.49 -18.22
C HIS A 817 -14.50 27.13 -18.76
N ARG A 818 -14.09 27.67 -19.93
CA ARG A 818 -12.71 27.53 -20.42
C ARG A 818 -11.79 28.52 -19.70
N THR A 819 -12.15 29.80 -19.71
CA THR A 819 -11.32 30.88 -19.17
C THR A 819 -11.11 30.76 -17.65
N GLY A 820 -12.15 30.33 -16.91
CA GLY A 820 -12.03 30.01 -15.49
C GLY A 820 -11.08 28.83 -15.22
N ALA A 821 -11.04 27.82 -16.10
CA ALA A 821 -10.15 26.66 -15.94
C ALA A 821 -8.69 27.07 -16.19
N GLN A 822 -8.44 27.89 -17.21
CA GLN A 822 -7.12 28.47 -17.49
C GLN A 822 -6.56 29.20 -16.26
N GLN A 823 -7.35 30.09 -15.64
CA GLN A 823 -6.96 30.85 -14.45
C GLN A 823 -6.78 29.98 -13.20
N LEU A 824 -7.40 28.79 -13.17
CA LEU A 824 -7.33 27.86 -12.06
C LEU A 824 -6.04 27.02 -12.09
N PHE A 825 -5.64 26.53 -13.28
CA PHE A 825 -4.38 25.80 -13.47
C PHE A 825 -3.15 26.72 -13.56
N MET A 826 -3.27 27.89 -14.22
CA MET A 826 -2.17 28.84 -14.44
C MET A 826 -2.15 29.94 -13.37
N HIS A 827 -2.29 29.56 -12.10
CA HIS A 827 -2.38 30.51 -10.99
C HIS A 827 -1.05 31.24 -10.75
N PRO A 828 -1.03 32.57 -10.52
CA PRO A 828 0.21 33.31 -10.26
C PRO A 828 0.99 32.80 -9.04
N LEU A 829 2.30 32.67 -9.21
CA LEU A 829 3.24 32.29 -8.14
C LEU A 829 3.51 33.48 -7.21
N ALA A 830 3.31 33.29 -5.91
CA ALA A 830 3.64 34.28 -4.89
C ALA A 830 5.10 34.15 -4.41
N THR A 831 5.77 35.29 -4.20
CA THR A 831 7.08 35.38 -3.56
C THR A 831 7.02 36.38 -2.40
N TYR A 832 7.88 36.20 -1.39
CA TYR A 832 7.84 36.96 -0.15
C TYR A 832 9.22 37.51 0.21
N SER A 833 9.26 38.75 0.72
CA SER A 833 10.45 39.40 1.26
C SER A 833 10.09 40.19 2.52
N LEU A 834 10.97 40.20 3.52
CA LEU A 834 10.81 41.08 4.68
C LEU A 834 11.30 42.50 4.32
N PRO A 835 10.45 43.54 4.41
CA PRO A 835 10.83 44.90 4.04
C PRO A 835 11.62 45.57 5.17
N ASN A 836 12.85 45.98 4.89
CA ASN A 836 13.71 46.71 5.85
C ASN A 836 13.35 48.20 6.02
N THR A 837 12.16 48.62 5.54
CA THR A 837 11.68 50.01 5.51
C THR A 837 10.59 50.25 6.54
N SER A 838 10.70 51.32 7.32
CA SER A 838 9.78 51.65 8.43
C SER A 838 8.36 52.07 8.01
N SER A 839 8.09 52.29 6.72
CA SER A 839 6.74 52.56 6.21
C SER A 839 6.54 51.99 4.81
N HIS A 840 5.28 51.74 4.45
CA HIS A 840 4.88 51.33 3.10
C HIS A 840 5.24 52.37 2.02
N MET A 841 5.15 53.67 2.33
CA MET A 841 5.46 54.72 1.35
C MET A 841 6.92 54.64 0.89
N ASN A 842 7.86 54.53 1.84
CA ASN A 842 9.28 54.33 1.57
C ASN A 842 9.55 53.06 0.73
N TYR A 843 8.80 51.98 0.96
CA TYR A 843 8.90 50.76 0.14
C TYR A 843 8.41 50.98 -1.30
N SER A 844 7.27 51.64 -1.45
CA SER A 844 6.64 51.89 -2.75
C SER A 844 7.42 52.88 -3.64
N GLU A 845 8.22 53.76 -3.06
CA GLU A 845 9.14 54.65 -3.80
C GLU A 845 10.41 53.92 -4.27
N MET A 846 10.86 52.89 -3.54
CA MET A 846 12.13 52.19 -3.82
C MET A 846 11.98 50.98 -4.75
N PHE A 847 10.82 50.30 -4.74
CA PHE A 847 10.65 49.02 -5.45
C PHE A 847 9.44 49.05 -6.40
N ARG A 848 9.57 48.41 -7.58
CA ARG A 848 8.46 48.23 -8.52
C ARG A 848 7.44 47.24 -7.94
N GLN A 849 6.22 47.71 -7.70
CA GLN A 849 5.14 46.89 -7.14
C GLN A 849 4.38 46.06 -8.19
N SER A 850 4.55 46.36 -9.48
CA SER A 850 3.95 45.61 -10.59
C SER A 850 4.81 45.65 -11.85
N TRP A 851 4.72 44.59 -12.66
CA TRP A 851 5.35 44.45 -13.98
C TRP A 851 4.64 43.35 -14.77
N SER A 852 4.71 43.40 -16.12
CA SER A 852 4.18 42.38 -17.03
C SER A 852 5.21 42.06 -18.10
N ALA A 853 5.35 40.78 -18.45
CA ALA A 853 6.16 40.32 -19.57
C ALA A 853 5.49 40.60 -20.93
N LEU A 854 4.16 40.69 -20.96
CA LEU A 854 3.37 41.06 -22.14
C LEU A 854 3.06 42.57 -22.12
N SER A 855 3.11 43.19 -23.30
CA SER A 855 2.79 44.62 -23.48
C SER A 855 1.29 44.89 -23.66
N ASP A 856 0.50 43.86 -23.99
CA ASP A 856 -0.97 43.87 -24.02
C ASP A 856 -1.49 42.46 -23.67
N SER A 857 -2.78 42.34 -23.37
CA SER A 857 -3.47 41.07 -23.13
C SER A 857 -3.63 40.24 -24.41
N MET A 858 -3.58 38.91 -24.29
CA MET A 858 -3.91 38.00 -25.41
C MET A 858 -5.44 37.84 -25.54
N PRO A 859 -5.96 37.61 -26.76
CA PRO A 859 -7.38 37.31 -26.97
C PRO A 859 -7.83 36.07 -26.20
N LEU A 860 -9.07 36.12 -25.70
CA LEU A 860 -9.64 35.15 -24.76
C LEU A 860 -9.71 33.70 -25.31
N ASN A 861 -9.69 33.53 -26.63
CA ASN A 861 -9.67 32.25 -27.32
C ASN A 861 -8.27 31.79 -27.77
N VAL A 862 -7.19 32.37 -27.24
CA VAL A 862 -5.81 31.88 -27.45
C VAL A 862 -5.13 31.60 -26.11
N HIS A 863 -4.61 30.39 -25.95
CA HIS A 863 -3.87 29.97 -24.75
C HIS A 863 -2.40 29.67 -25.09
N LEU A 864 -1.49 30.15 -24.23
CA LEU A 864 -0.03 29.99 -24.36
C LEU A 864 0.43 28.75 -23.56
N LEU A 865 0.62 27.63 -24.26
CA LEU A 865 1.01 26.32 -23.71
C LEU A 865 2.50 26.20 -23.38
N THR A 866 3.36 26.98 -24.02
CA THR A 866 4.81 27.00 -23.72
C THR A 866 5.39 28.36 -24.06
N PHE A 867 6.19 28.89 -23.15
CA PHE A 867 7.13 29.96 -23.42
C PHE A 867 8.46 29.60 -22.74
N ASP A 868 9.47 29.23 -23.53
CA ASP A 868 10.76 28.71 -23.04
C ASP A 868 11.94 29.35 -23.80
N GLN A 869 13.11 29.49 -23.17
CA GLN A 869 14.29 30.13 -23.75
C GLN A 869 15.34 29.09 -24.19
N LEU A 870 15.27 28.67 -25.45
CA LEU A 870 16.21 27.70 -26.03
C LEU A 870 17.64 28.26 -26.18
N ALA A 871 17.79 29.57 -26.35
CA ALA A 871 19.08 30.27 -26.39
C ALA A 871 18.91 31.76 -26.00
N PRO A 872 19.99 32.54 -25.72
CA PRO A 872 19.90 33.90 -25.19
C PRO A 872 19.06 34.92 -26.00
N LYS A 873 18.67 34.60 -27.24
CA LYS A 873 17.72 35.38 -28.07
C LYS A 873 16.72 34.50 -28.84
N GLN A 874 16.61 33.21 -28.50
CA GLN A 874 15.73 32.25 -29.17
C GLN A 874 14.74 31.70 -28.15
N TYR A 875 13.45 31.80 -28.47
CA TYR A 875 12.36 31.37 -27.60
C TYR A 875 11.45 30.38 -28.34
N LEU A 876 11.00 29.34 -27.64
CA LEU A 876 9.98 28.42 -28.10
C LEU A 876 8.63 28.91 -27.58
N VAL A 877 7.71 29.18 -28.52
CA VAL A 877 6.34 29.60 -28.23
C VAL A 877 5.39 28.52 -28.74
N ARG A 878 4.54 27.97 -27.89
CA ARG A 878 3.41 27.11 -28.29
C ARG A 878 2.10 27.76 -27.89
N VAL A 879 1.16 27.88 -28.83
CA VAL A 879 -0.19 28.39 -28.59
C VAL A 879 -1.25 27.43 -29.11
N GLU A 880 -2.44 27.45 -28.53
CA GLU A 880 -3.62 26.72 -28.99
C GLU A 880 -4.82 27.65 -29.19
N HIS A 881 -5.71 27.29 -30.12
CA HIS A 881 -7.04 27.89 -30.18
C HIS A 881 -7.88 27.28 -29.06
N TYR A 882 -8.29 28.09 -28.09
CA TYR A 882 -8.74 27.57 -26.81
C TYR A 882 -10.16 27.02 -26.81
N PHE A 883 -10.95 27.32 -27.86
CA PHE A 883 -12.36 26.92 -28.02
C PHE A 883 -12.53 25.93 -29.17
N GLU A 884 -13.46 24.98 -29.03
CA GLU A 884 -13.83 24.02 -30.07
C GLU A 884 -14.84 24.60 -31.07
N SER A 885 -15.00 23.97 -32.24
CA SER A 885 -15.93 24.46 -33.27
C SER A 885 -17.37 24.34 -32.80
N HIS A 886 -18.15 25.43 -32.93
CA HIS A 886 -19.55 25.54 -32.50
C HIS A 886 -19.80 25.46 -30.98
N GLU A 887 -18.77 25.64 -30.15
CA GLU A 887 -18.87 25.63 -28.69
C GLU A 887 -19.33 26.98 -28.10
N ASP A 888 -18.89 28.12 -28.68
CA ASP A 888 -19.31 29.48 -28.35
C ASP A 888 -19.57 30.27 -29.65
N GLU A 889 -20.65 31.05 -29.70
CA GLU A 889 -21.02 31.77 -30.94
C GLU A 889 -19.95 32.78 -31.39
N PHE A 890 -19.16 33.34 -30.47
CA PHE A 890 -18.14 34.35 -30.76
C PHE A 890 -16.73 33.78 -30.70
N TYR A 891 -16.37 33.06 -29.63
CA TYR A 891 -15.01 32.65 -29.32
C TYR A 891 -14.55 31.36 -30.02
N SER A 892 -15.47 30.58 -30.60
CA SER A 892 -15.12 29.51 -31.56
C SER A 892 -14.70 30.01 -32.94
N LYS A 893 -14.79 31.32 -33.22
CA LYS A 893 -14.37 31.91 -34.50
C LYS A 893 -12.86 32.19 -34.50
N SER A 894 -12.22 31.94 -35.64
CA SER A 894 -10.78 32.13 -35.85
C SER A 894 -10.29 33.52 -35.43
N VAL A 895 -9.14 33.56 -34.76
CA VAL A 895 -8.52 34.77 -34.20
C VAL A 895 -7.07 34.91 -34.69
N VAL A 896 -6.60 36.15 -34.78
CA VAL A 896 -5.22 36.50 -35.17
C VAL A 896 -4.53 37.19 -34.00
N ILE A 897 -3.28 36.82 -33.73
CA ILE A 897 -2.43 37.46 -32.71
C ILE A 897 -1.14 37.99 -33.32
N ASP A 898 -0.71 39.18 -32.89
CA ASP A 898 0.61 39.72 -33.22
C ASP A 898 1.58 39.48 -32.06
N LEU A 899 2.42 38.44 -32.23
CA LEU A 899 3.46 38.09 -31.27
C LEU A 899 4.51 39.21 -31.10
N GLN A 900 4.77 40.04 -32.13
CA GLN A 900 5.70 41.17 -32.00
C GLN A 900 5.12 42.27 -31.11
N THR A 901 3.84 42.61 -31.24
CA THR A 901 3.22 43.58 -30.32
C THR A 901 3.10 43.01 -28.91
N LEU A 902 2.66 41.75 -28.75
CA LEU A 902 2.49 41.09 -27.44
C LEU A 902 3.81 41.01 -26.64
N PHE A 903 4.90 40.53 -27.26
CA PHE A 903 6.20 40.31 -26.61
C PHE A 903 7.18 41.50 -26.73
N LYS A 904 6.72 42.68 -27.15
CA LYS A 904 7.54 43.90 -27.29
C LYS A 904 8.36 44.26 -26.05
N SER A 905 7.87 43.91 -24.86
CA SER A 905 8.50 44.10 -23.55
C SER A 905 9.77 43.26 -23.32
N ILE A 906 9.98 42.18 -24.08
CA ILE A 906 11.21 41.36 -24.05
C ILE A 906 12.11 41.56 -25.28
N GLY A 907 11.61 42.22 -26.35
CA GLY A 907 12.43 42.68 -27.47
C GLY A 907 11.73 42.71 -28.83
N THR A 908 12.52 42.90 -29.89
CA THR A 908 12.09 42.79 -31.28
C THR A 908 12.26 41.33 -31.76
N ILE A 909 11.19 40.75 -32.31
CA ILE A 909 11.21 39.45 -33.00
C ILE A 909 11.80 39.71 -34.39
N ASN A 910 12.99 39.14 -34.65
CA ASN A 910 13.69 39.32 -35.93
C ASN A 910 13.40 38.19 -36.93
N ASP A 911 12.93 37.04 -36.44
CA ASP A 911 12.64 35.82 -37.19
C ASP A 911 11.65 34.93 -36.40
N MET A 912 10.93 34.05 -37.09
CA MET A 912 9.93 33.14 -36.52
C MET A 912 9.71 31.92 -37.43
N THR A 913 9.91 30.72 -36.89
CA THR A 913 9.61 29.45 -37.60
C THR A 913 8.42 28.76 -36.93
N GLU A 914 7.36 28.45 -37.69
CA GLU A 914 6.32 27.53 -37.22
C GLU A 914 6.87 26.10 -37.20
N LEU A 915 6.73 25.40 -36.09
CA LEU A 915 7.13 24.00 -35.92
C LEU A 915 5.90 23.12 -35.69
N ILE A 916 6.01 21.82 -35.98
CA ILE A 916 5.00 20.84 -35.53
C ILE A 916 4.96 20.80 -33.99
N LEU A 917 3.87 20.29 -33.39
CA LEU A 917 3.60 20.39 -31.95
C LEU A 917 4.76 19.91 -31.03
N THR A 918 5.48 18.86 -31.45
CA THR A 918 6.66 18.32 -30.76
C THR A 918 7.92 19.20 -30.83
N ALA A 919 7.88 20.32 -31.57
CA ALA A 919 8.93 21.33 -31.73
C ALA A 919 10.28 20.82 -32.28
N ASN A 920 10.25 19.75 -33.08
CA ASN A 920 11.44 19.09 -33.64
C ASN A 920 11.49 19.09 -35.18
N LEU A 921 10.51 19.66 -35.87
CA LEU A 921 10.43 19.76 -37.33
C LEU A 921 9.64 21.02 -37.72
N PRO A 922 10.07 21.79 -38.74
CA PRO A 922 9.27 22.89 -39.30
C PRO A 922 7.92 22.43 -39.85
N SER A 923 6.88 23.25 -39.68
CA SER A 923 5.53 23.02 -40.23
C SER A 923 5.56 22.94 -41.77
N SER A 924 6.45 23.70 -42.42
CA SER A 924 6.74 23.63 -43.85
C SER A 924 7.29 22.30 -44.35
N GLU A 925 7.79 21.44 -43.45
CA GLU A 925 8.29 20.10 -43.74
C GLU A 925 7.28 18.99 -43.35
N LEU A 926 6.11 19.36 -42.80
CA LEU A 926 5.06 18.41 -42.40
C LEU A 926 4.22 17.95 -43.61
N HIS A 927 4.62 16.84 -44.21
CA HIS A 927 3.81 16.13 -45.20
C HIS A 927 2.70 15.29 -44.52
N ARG A 928 1.56 15.92 -44.22
CA ARG A 928 0.35 15.19 -43.76
C ARG A 928 -0.15 14.24 -44.85
N LEU A 929 -0.45 13.00 -44.49
CA LEU A 929 -1.16 12.06 -45.37
C LEU A 929 -2.58 12.59 -45.64
N GLN A 930 -3.03 12.52 -46.89
CA GLN A 930 -4.40 12.87 -47.26
C GLN A 930 -5.25 11.61 -47.43
N TRP A 931 -6.35 11.55 -46.70
CA TRP A 931 -7.31 10.45 -46.72
C TRP A 931 -8.50 10.81 -47.61
N ASN A 932 -8.73 10.04 -48.68
CA ASN A 932 -9.96 10.12 -49.45
C ASN A 932 -11.07 9.35 -48.72
N ILE A 933 -11.74 10.03 -47.80
CA ILE A 933 -12.95 9.52 -47.12
C ILE A 933 -14.09 9.47 -48.15
N LYS A 934 -14.92 8.42 -48.09
CA LYS A 934 -15.97 8.19 -49.10
C LYS A 934 -17.18 9.13 -48.96
N ASP A 935 -17.28 9.83 -47.84
CA ASP A 935 -18.43 10.65 -47.44
C ASP A 935 -18.23 12.13 -47.77
N GLN A 936 -17.90 12.44 -49.04
CA GLN A 936 -17.99 13.80 -49.58
C GLN A 936 -19.32 14.04 -50.32
N GLU A 937 -20.42 13.96 -49.57
CA GLU A 937 -21.62 14.76 -49.86
C GLU A 937 -22.05 15.51 -48.59
N SER A 938 -22.32 16.82 -48.74
CA SER A 938 -22.93 17.72 -47.74
C SER A 938 -22.15 18.08 -46.44
N SER A 939 -21.03 18.83 -46.55
CA SER A 939 -20.65 19.78 -45.48
C SER A 939 -19.87 21.03 -45.95
N HIS A 940 -20.36 21.72 -46.99
CA HIS A 940 -19.84 23.04 -47.39
C HIS A 940 -20.97 24.08 -47.54
N THR A 941 -21.21 24.85 -46.46
CA THR A 941 -21.34 26.32 -46.53
C THR A 941 -21.26 26.98 -45.15
N ASN A 942 -20.17 27.70 -44.94
CA ASN A 942 -20.04 29.02 -44.30
C ASN A 942 -21.14 29.50 -43.33
N MET A 943 -20.77 29.81 -42.09
CA MET A 943 -21.46 30.82 -41.29
C MET A 943 -21.19 32.22 -41.83
N PHE A 944 -22.13 32.82 -42.58
CA PHE A 944 -22.40 34.27 -42.65
C PHE A 944 -23.71 34.50 -43.43
N GLN A 945 -24.71 35.15 -42.82
CA GLN A 945 -25.96 35.59 -43.50
C GLN A 945 -25.76 36.95 -44.21
N PRO A 946 -26.63 37.34 -45.17
CA PRO A 946 -27.95 37.95 -44.83
C PRO A 946 -29.17 37.18 -45.38
N VAL A 947 -30.37 37.68 -45.07
CA VAL A 947 -31.70 37.12 -45.46
C VAL A 947 -32.52 38.15 -46.23
N GLU A 948 -33.26 37.74 -47.28
CA GLU A 948 -34.61 38.17 -47.75
C GLU A 948 -34.90 37.71 -49.22
N PRO A 949 -36.15 37.64 -49.74
CA PRO A 949 -36.94 36.40 -49.63
C PRO A 949 -37.44 35.79 -50.99
N PRO A 950 -38.73 35.53 -51.27
CA PRO A 950 -39.27 34.18 -51.59
C PRO A 950 -39.80 34.09 -53.06
N PRO A 951 -40.65 33.12 -53.52
CA PRO A 951 -41.28 31.95 -52.85
C PRO A 951 -41.33 30.64 -53.70
N ASP A 952 -42.19 29.71 -53.25
CA ASP A 952 -43.07 28.80 -54.03
C ASP A 952 -42.70 27.35 -54.43
N ASN A 953 -43.64 26.46 -54.03
CA ASN A 953 -44.24 25.32 -54.75
C ASN A 953 -43.59 23.91 -54.84
N LEU A 954 -44.26 23.00 -54.08
CA LEU A 954 -44.89 21.74 -54.55
C LEU A 954 -44.05 20.50 -54.94
N SER A 955 -44.02 19.58 -53.97
CA SER A 955 -44.61 18.21 -54.07
C SER A 955 -43.80 17.03 -54.66
N ASN A 956 -43.97 15.88 -53.97
CA ASN A 956 -44.07 14.50 -54.52
C ASN A 956 -42.84 13.87 -55.24
N GLN A 957 -42.53 12.56 -55.14
CA GLN A 957 -43.27 11.43 -54.51
C GLN A 957 -42.35 10.20 -54.24
N THR A 958 -42.68 9.42 -53.19
CA THR A 958 -42.44 7.95 -52.97
C THR A 958 -41.04 7.30 -53.11
N PRO A 959 -40.59 6.52 -52.10
CA PRO A 959 -39.40 5.63 -52.18
C PRO A 959 -39.73 4.11 -52.25
N ARG A 960 -38.71 3.30 -52.58
CA ARG A 960 -38.52 1.86 -52.28
C ARG A 960 -37.01 1.67 -51.96
N GLN A 961 -36.59 0.96 -50.90
CA GLN A 961 -36.52 -0.52 -50.76
C GLN A 961 -35.79 -1.22 -51.92
N GLU A 962 -34.81 -2.11 -51.72
CA GLU A 962 -34.12 -2.65 -50.52
C GLU A 962 -32.85 -3.40 -51.00
N SER A 963 -31.81 -3.75 -50.23
CA SER A 963 -31.49 -3.63 -48.78
C SER A 963 -29.94 -3.56 -48.62
N ASP A 964 -29.39 -3.39 -47.40
CA ASP A 964 -27.92 -3.24 -47.19
C ASP A 964 -27.40 -4.01 -45.94
N THR A 965 -26.49 -4.97 -46.12
CA THR A 965 -25.89 -5.78 -45.03
C THR A 965 -24.54 -5.20 -44.57
N LYS A 966 -24.54 -4.41 -43.51
CA LYS A 966 -23.32 -3.75 -43.01
C LYS A 966 -22.44 -4.68 -42.16
N HIS A 967 -21.15 -4.77 -42.51
CA HIS A 967 -20.10 -5.27 -41.63
C HIS A 967 -19.61 -4.15 -40.68
N PHE A 968 -19.20 -4.52 -39.48
CA PHE A 968 -18.63 -3.59 -38.49
C PHE A 968 -17.10 -3.52 -38.63
N VAL A 969 -16.55 -2.30 -38.71
CA VAL A 969 -15.11 -2.03 -38.62
C VAL A 969 -14.90 -0.80 -37.74
N CYS A 970 -14.08 -0.93 -36.69
CA CYS A 970 -13.54 0.22 -35.95
C CYS A 970 -12.31 0.76 -36.69
N PRO A 971 -12.05 2.08 -36.68
CA PRO A 971 -10.96 2.67 -37.46
C PRO A 971 -9.59 2.24 -36.94
N THR A 972 -8.76 1.71 -37.83
CA THR A 972 -7.37 1.30 -37.56
C THR A 972 -6.50 1.71 -38.76
N GLU A 973 -5.69 2.76 -38.61
CA GLU A 973 -4.83 3.26 -39.69
C GLU A 973 -3.65 2.31 -39.98
N LYS A 974 -3.13 2.33 -41.23
CA LYS A 974 -1.78 1.82 -41.53
C LYS A 974 -1.19 2.45 -42.80
N CYS A 975 0.09 2.81 -42.72
CA CYS A 975 0.87 3.42 -43.79
C CYS A 975 1.62 2.40 -44.67
N HIS A 976 1.70 2.64 -45.99
CA HIS A 976 2.65 2.09 -46.99
C HIS A 976 2.55 2.91 -48.30
N ASN A 977 3.53 3.03 -49.20
CA ASN A 977 4.99 2.80 -49.17
C ASN A 977 5.64 3.50 -50.39
N GLY A 978 6.93 3.88 -50.30
CA GLY A 978 7.76 4.31 -51.45
C GLY A 978 8.19 5.78 -51.43
N CYS A 979 9.28 6.20 -52.09
CA CYS A 979 10.19 5.44 -52.98
C CYS A 979 11.66 5.94 -52.94
N ARG A 980 12.56 5.32 -53.74
CA ARG A 980 14.04 5.42 -53.68
C ARG A 980 14.60 6.59 -54.54
N GLY A 981 15.70 7.27 -54.16
CA GLY A 981 16.12 8.52 -54.86
C GLY A 981 17.59 9.01 -54.97
N ARG A 982 18.61 8.48 -54.28
CA ARG A 982 20.08 8.75 -54.44
C ARG A 982 20.63 10.22 -54.42
N HIS A 983 21.35 10.56 -53.32
CA HIS A 983 22.72 11.16 -53.26
C HIS A 983 23.04 12.57 -53.87
N PRO A 984 24.17 13.23 -53.49
CA PRO A 984 25.31 12.75 -52.68
C PRO A 984 25.75 13.63 -51.46
N GLU A 985 26.70 13.07 -50.69
CA GLU A 985 27.58 13.69 -49.65
C GLU A 985 26.94 14.27 -48.36
N GLY A 986 27.62 14.11 -47.20
CA GLY A 986 27.15 14.68 -45.91
C GLY A 986 27.38 13.89 -44.60
N HIS A 987 28.46 13.10 -44.47
CA HIS A 987 28.99 12.45 -43.24
C HIS A 987 28.07 12.25 -42.00
N CYS A 988 27.69 11.00 -41.74
CA CYS A 988 27.08 10.57 -40.47
C CYS A 988 28.13 10.33 -39.36
N TYR A 989 27.74 10.56 -38.10
CA TYR A 989 28.26 9.84 -36.93
C TYR A 989 27.09 9.46 -36.03
N GLY A 990 26.94 8.17 -35.76
CA GLY A 990 26.11 7.63 -34.69
C GLY A 990 26.95 6.71 -33.80
N PHE A 991 26.48 6.45 -32.58
CA PHE A 991 27.10 5.44 -31.71
C PHE A 991 26.05 4.70 -30.90
N GLU A 992 25.85 3.43 -31.23
CA GLU A 992 25.22 2.44 -30.37
C GLU A 992 26.13 2.10 -29.18
N ARG A 993 25.57 1.48 -28.14
CA ARG A 993 26.35 0.63 -27.21
C ARG A 993 25.60 -0.65 -26.86
N VAL A 994 25.81 -1.66 -27.70
CA VAL A 994 25.54 -3.07 -27.36
C VAL A 994 26.56 -3.55 -26.31
N MET A 995 26.13 -4.36 -25.35
CA MET A 995 27.06 -5.09 -24.46
C MET A 995 27.66 -6.30 -25.17
N HIS A 996 28.98 -6.50 -25.03
CA HIS A 996 29.60 -7.81 -25.22
C HIS A 996 30.64 -8.08 -24.12
N LYS A 997 30.67 -9.33 -23.62
CA LYS A 997 31.70 -9.83 -22.71
C LYS A 997 32.94 -10.25 -23.50
N CYS A 998 34.14 -9.79 -23.13
CA CYS A 998 35.27 -10.62 -22.68
C CYS A 998 36.64 -9.90 -22.69
N SER A 999 37.56 -10.41 -21.84
CA SER A 999 39.04 -10.29 -21.86
C SER A 999 39.75 -8.92 -21.71
N HIS A 1000 40.57 -8.87 -20.66
CA HIS A 1000 41.87 -8.18 -20.47
C HIS A 1000 42.14 -6.72 -20.90
N HIS A 1001 42.44 -5.93 -19.86
CA HIS A 1001 43.45 -4.85 -19.77
C HIS A 1001 43.19 -3.45 -20.39
N CYS A 1002 43.83 -2.46 -19.74
CA CYS A 1002 43.92 -1.03 -20.07
C CYS A 1002 42.59 -0.24 -20.15
N GLY A 1003 42.25 0.48 -19.09
CA GLY A 1003 41.10 1.40 -19.02
C GLY A 1003 41.46 2.89 -19.20
N PRO A 1004 40.44 3.79 -19.23
CA PRO A 1004 40.63 5.23 -19.40
C PRO A 1004 40.66 6.03 -18.08
N VAL A 1005 41.32 7.19 -18.09
CA VAL A 1005 41.43 8.13 -16.96
C VAL A 1005 40.26 9.13 -16.95
N LEU A 1006 39.72 9.44 -15.77
CA LEU A 1006 38.69 10.47 -15.56
C LEU A 1006 39.31 11.84 -15.20
N THR A 1007 38.68 12.92 -15.66
CA THR A 1007 39.02 14.31 -15.37
C THR A 1007 37.91 14.99 -14.58
N CYS A 1008 38.25 15.86 -13.62
CA CYS A 1008 37.26 16.55 -12.80
C CYS A 1008 36.68 17.78 -13.51
N ALA A 1009 35.34 17.86 -13.57
CA ALA A 1009 34.60 18.85 -14.37
C ALA A 1009 34.88 20.32 -13.97
N THR A 1010 35.07 20.61 -12.69
CA THR A 1010 35.25 21.98 -12.16
C THR A 1010 36.69 22.50 -12.21
N CYS A 1011 37.70 21.65 -12.38
CA CYS A 1011 39.12 22.08 -12.35
C CYS A 1011 39.98 21.63 -13.54
N LYS A 1012 39.44 20.80 -14.45
CA LYS A 1012 40.07 20.39 -15.73
C LYS A 1012 41.51 19.85 -15.60
N LYS A 1013 41.80 19.05 -14.56
CA LYS A 1013 43.02 18.24 -14.44
C LYS A 1013 42.71 16.73 -14.43
N PRO A 1014 43.63 15.86 -14.89
CA PRO A 1014 43.50 14.41 -14.78
C PRO A 1014 43.70 13.94 -13.34
N LEU A 1015 42.93 12.94 -12.91
CA LEU A 1015 43.10 12.30 -11.60
C LEU A 1015 43.97 11.04 -11.76
N THR A 1016 45.17 11.04 -11.15
CA THR A 1016 46.13 9.92 -11.27
C THR A 1016 46.63 9.34 -9.94
N ASP A 1017 46.17 9.85 -8.78
CA ASP A 1017 46.45 9.27 -7.46
C ASP A 1017 45.18 9.28 -6.58
N LEU A 1018 44.94 8.15 -5.90
CA LEU A 1018 43.86 7.96 -4.93
C LEU A 1018 43.99 8.91 -3.72
N ASN A 1019 45.20 9.36 -3.40
CA ASN A 1019 45.47 10.29 -2.30
C ASN A 1019 45.06 11.74 -2.60
N GLU A 1020 45.05 12.16 -3.88
CA GLU A 1020 44.49 13.48 -4.25
C GLU A 1020 42.96 13.50 -4.12
N CYS A 1021 42.29 12.40 -4.45
CA CYS A 1021 40.84 12.26 -4.25
C CYS A 1021 40.46 12.47 -2.77
N LYS A 1022 41.21 11.85 -1.84
CA LYS A 1022 41.05 12.06 -0.38
C LYS A 1022 41.30 13.50 0.07
N ARG A 1023 42.20 14.25 -0.60
CA ARG A 1023 42.39 15.70 -0.32
C ARG A 1023 41.28 16.57 -0.88
N CYS A 1024 40.73 16.22 -2.04
CA CYS A 1024 39.63 16.97 -2.65
C CYS A 1024 38.35 16.84 -1.81
N HIS A 1025 38.02 15.61 -1.40
CA HIS A 1025 36.84 15.35 -0.56
C HIS A 1025 36.93 16.00 0.83
N LYS A 1026 38.14 16.14 1.39
CA LYS A 1026 38.36 16.83 2.67
C LYS A 1026 38.23 18.36 2.59
N ARG A 1027 38.26 18.98 1.40
CA ARG A 1027 38.24 20.45 1.27
C ARG A 1027 36.83 21.07 1.14
N TYR A 1028 35.78 20.25 1.14
CA TYR A 1028 34.38 20.73 1.03
C TYR A 1028 33.53 20.40 2.26
N CYS A 1029 34.09 19.80 3.31
CA CYS A 1029 33.40 19.54 4.58
C CYS A 1029 33.69 20.58 5.67
N ASP A 1030 34.71 21.43 5.49
CA ASP A 1030 35.21 22.33 6.55
C ASP A 1030 34.57 23.74 6.54
N ASP A 1031 33.86 24.13 5.46
CA ASP A 1031 33.29 25.50 5.26
C ASP A 1031 31.89 25.70 5.88
N CYS A 1032 31.44 24.85 6.81
CA CYS A 1032 30.11 24.94 7.45
C CYS A 1032 30.08 24.70 8.97
N CYS A 1033 31.19 24.94 9.70
CA CYS A 1033 31.22 24.80 11.17
C CYS A 1033 32.10 25.85 11.89
N TYR A 1034 31.46 26.77 12.60
CA TYR A 1034 31.96 27.66 13.66
C TYR A 1034 30.74 27.91 14.58
N GLU A 1035 30.74 27.87 15.92
CA GLU A 1035 31.75 27.76 17.00
C GLU A 1035 31.31 26.66 18.01
N TYR A 1036 31.96 26.20 19.10
CA TYR A 1036 33.19 26.48 19.90
C TYR A 1036 33.40 25.21 20.80
N THR A 1037 34.52 24.81 21.41
CA THR A 1037 35.96 25.17 21.39
C THR A 1037 36.78 24.07 22.11
N ASN A 1038 38.10 24.05 21.88
CA ASN A 1038 39.21 23.68 22.79
C ASN A 1038 39.12 22.41 23.69
N PHE A 1039 39.98 21.42 23.44
CA PHE A 1039 41.27 21.17 24.14
C PHE A 1039 41.80 19.79 23.63
N ARG A 1040 42.82 19.69 22.75
CA ARG A 1040 44.27 20.00 22.88
C ARG A 1040 45.07 18.83 23.52
N ASP A 1041 45.77 18.11 22.63
CA ASP A 1041 47.04 17.38 22.78
C ASP A 1041 47.33 16.57 24.07
N PHE A 1042 47.47 15.23 23.95
CA PHE A 1042 48.78 14.53 23.97
C PHE A 1042 48.62 13.00 23.73
N GLU A 1043 49.58 12.42 22.99
CA GLU A 1043 49.79 10.98 22.61
C GLU A 1043 48.59 10.18 22.06
#